data_AF-A0A1H2GI65-F1
#
_entry.id   AF-A0A1H2GI65-F1
#
_cell.length_a   1.000
_cell.length_b   1.000
_cell.length_c   1.000
_cell.angle_alpha   90.00
_cell.angle_beta   90.00
_cell.angle_gamma   90.00
#
_symmetry.space_group_name_H-M   'P 1'
#
loop_
_entity.id
_entity.type
_entity.pdbx_description
1 polymer ?
#
loop_
_entity_poly.entity_id
_entity_poly.type
_entity_poly.pdbx_seq_one_letter_code
_entity_poly.pdbx_strand_id
1 'polypeptide(L)'
;MNYSVQARLSVSAFVLACAALASDVRATPVPPSDNEAAPFMGVYEWGFASMANVQRIDVASTWLGRSELWGEEFTTTDNWIDIEGPDWMLQPAGKWVAQNADRHYILSVGMLPGPVSGSGPTTGPGAGSPVSLAQGATGAYNAYFQALAQNLVRNGLANNTIIRLGWEFNGGWYAWHADTAVLATSYAAYWQQIVTTMKAVPGAANLKFAWNGATGWSSYALTAAYPGDAYVDFVGVDAYDQSWVANSYPYPSGATAAQIQVCRQNAWNDLSGTTNNGIAWWKNVAVAHGKPFVIPEWGLCVRTDTHGGLDNPFFIQQMYNLIQDPANNVYFHCYFDVQAGDGHHQVSPQPGFTTEFPIAAALLRNLFSSPGYTDVNIGTTGAAGGVAATSPNQVIVSGSGTGYAAWGTSDNFNYDSHPLSGDGVLQVRLASMTAGGAAQAGVMLRESAAANARYAAIYLSNGGLTFQVRPETGDQAVPVNVVALVSAPRWLMLRRTGALVTAAYSSDGTSWTFAGSYDLAFDADGFLGLAVGSGTSGTVNAASFDNLDVPASVTLDDAASSGVTKTGTWTSSSTSFGYYGTGYLSDGNTGKGTKSVTFAPTLPTAGTYQVLLNWPPDTNRATNVPVTITTASGPVTLTLNQQQPGDWTSLGTYTFSAGTTGSVTIGTTGTNGYVIVDAVQFIALDPAQIVVDDSNATQVSLTGLWLPSSTISGYVDSGYLTDNNANKGAMSAVFTPPIPASGRYRLYMNWTANANRATNVPVKVTYAGGVQTVIVNEQSSGKWALLGTWAFDAGTGGSVEVDNAGTNGYVVIDGFRWEAVSEAP
;
A
#
# COMPACT_ATOMS: atom_id res chain seq x y z
N MET A 1 81.94 11.28 7.21
CA MET A 1 81.07 12.46 7.37
C MET A 1 79.64 11.99 7.19
N ASN A 2 78.70 12.02 8.12
CA ASN A 2 78.67 12.14 9.59
C ASN A 2 77.18 11.98 9.94
N TYR A 3 76.81 10.91 10.68
CA TYR A 3 75.70 10.85 11.68
C TYR A 3 74.24 11.15 11.19
N SER A 4 73.12 10.74 11.79
CA SER A 4 72.72 9.95 13.00
C SER A 4 71.17 9.77 13.01
N VAL A 5 70.46 8.84 13.67
CA VAL A 5 70.74 7.59 14.45
C VAL A 5 69.38 6.88 14.75
N GLN A 6 69.33 5.52 14.74
CA GLN A 6 68.26 4.65 15.34
C GLN A 6 66.83 4.73 14.73
N ALA A 7 65.90 3.77 14.96
CA ALA A 7 65.82 2.70 15.97
C ALA A 7 65.45 1.30 15.42
N ARG A 8 65.46 0.29 16.30
CA ARG A 8 65.49 -1.15 15.96
C ARG A 8 64.10 -1.79 15.83
N LEU A 9 63.93 -2.68 14.85
CA LEU A 9 62.93 -3.74 14.89
C LEU A 9 63.49 -5.01 15.54
N SER A 10 62.66 -5.65 16.37
CA SER A 10 62.85 -7.00 16.92
C SER A 10 61.52 -7.42 17.58
N VAL A 11 61.00 -8.65 17.46
CA VAL A 11 61.51 -9.85 16.77
C VAL A 11 60.37 -10.87 16.60
N SER A 12 60.42 -11.71 15.56
CA SER A 12 59.71 -13.01 15.41
C SER A 12 58.17 -13.05 15.33
N ALA A 13 57.54 -14.00 14.61
CA ALA A 13 58.08 -14.94 13.60
C ALA A 13 56.97 -15.50 12.69
N PHE A 14 57.36 -15.83 11.45
CA PHE A 14 56.91 -16.93 10.59
C PHE A 14 55.61 -17.69 10.96
N VAL A 15 54.68 -17.79 9.99
CA VAL A 15 54.45 -19.02 9.21
C VAL A 15 53.91 -18.67 7.80
N LEU A 16 54.46 -19.37 6.81
CA LEU A 16 54.11 -19.51 5.37
C LEU A 16 53.17 -18.49 4.69
N ALA A 17 53.71 -17.84 3.66
CA ALA A 17 52.94 -17.25 2.56
C ALA A 17 52.63 -18.30 1.47
N CYS A 18 51.37 -18.36 1.04
CA CYS A 18 50.94 -18.85 -0.28
C CYS A 18 49.64 -18.11 -0.66
N ALA A 19 49.53 -17.72 -1.94
CA ALA A 19 48.39 -16.99 -2.54
C ALA A 19 48.11 -15.56 -2.01
N ALA A 20 48.79 -14.57 -2.59
CA ALA A 20 48.40 -13.15 -2.50
C ALA A 20 48.40 -12.52 -3.91
N LEU A 21 47.39 -12.85 -4.72
CA LEU A 21 47.01 -12.11 -5.94
C LEU A 21 45.48 -12.09 -6.06
N ALA A 22 44.85 -11.33 -5.17
CA ALA A 22 43.50 -10.82 -5.36
C ALA A 22 43.50 -9.40 -4.77
N SER A 23 43.56 -8.40 -5.64
CA SER A 23 43.40 -7.00 -5.24
C SER A 23 41.94 -6.77 -4.86
N ASP A 24 41.69 -6.64 -3.56
CA ASP A 24 40.39 -6.30 -2.97
C ASP A 24 39.96 -4.91 -3.44
N VAL A 25 39.27 -4.84 -4.59
CA VAL A 25 38.56 -3.64 -5.03
C VAL A 25 37.32 -3.53 -4.15
N ARG A 26 37.53 -3.00 -2.94
CA ARG A 26 36.45 -2.53 -2.10
C ARG A 26 35.77 -1.40 -2.87
N ALA A 27 34.57 -1.68 -3.37
CA ALA A 27 33.64 -0.65 -3.78
C ALA A 27 33.54 0.34 -2.61
N THR A 28 33.86 1.61 -2.88
CA THR A 28 33.55 2.69 -1.94
C THR A 28 32.06 2.65 -1.66
N PRO A 29 31.62 2.64 -0.39
CA PRO A 29 30.20 2.75 -0.10
C PRO A 29 29.65 3.99 -0.79
N VAL A 30 28.61 3.81 -1.61
CA VAL A 30 27.81 4.93 -2.10
C VAL A 30 27.32 5.66 -0.84
N PRO A 31 27.49 6.99 -0.73
CA PRO A 31 26.88 7.72 0.38
C PRO A 31 25.37 7.43 0.37
N PRO A 32 24.75 7.13 1.52
CA PRO A 32 23.30 6.94 1.55
C PRO A 32 22.64 8.16 0.95
N SER A 33 21.73 7.95 0.00
CA SER A 33 20.91 9.02 -0.55
C SER A 33 20.05 9.61 0.56
N ASP A 34 19.89 10.92 0.58
CA ASP A 34 19.03 11.64 1.55
C ASP A 34 17.51 11.36 1.37
N ASN A 35 17.14 10.33 0.60
CA ASN A 35 15.76 9.88 0.37
C ASN A 35 15.37 8.78 1.38
N GLU A 36 14.90 9.19 2.56
CA GLU A 36 13.98 8.39 3.37
C GLU A 36 12.53 8.45 2.82
N ALA A 37 12.29 9.19 1.73
CA ALA A 37 11.01 9.35 1.06
C ALA A 37 10.81 8.36 -0.09
N ALA A 38 9.55 8.01 -0.37
CA ALA A 38 9.16 7.15 -1.49
C ALA A 38 9.51 7.80 -2.86
N PRO A 39 9.75 7.00 -3.91
CA PRO A 39 10.05 7.52 -5.26
C PRO A 39 8.93 8.43 -5.80
N PHE A 40 9.31 9.44 -6.58
CA PHE A 40 8.33 10.32 -7.23
C PHE A 40 7.60 9.59 -8.36
N MET A 41 6.27 9.77 -8.44
CA MET A 41 5.43 9.18 -9.47
C MET A 41 4.97 10.23 -10.48
N GLY A 42 5.26 9.97 -11.75
CA GLY A 42 4.73 10.71 -12.90
C GLY A 42 3.70 9.92 -13.71
N VAL A 43 3.06 10.62 -14.64
CA VAL A 43 2.19 10.04 -15.67
C VAL A 43 2.36 10.76 -17.01
N TYR A 44 2.26 10.00 -18.11
CA TYR A 44 2.04 10.52 -19.46
C TYR A 44 0.59 10.30 -19.89
N GLU A 45 -0.10 11.36 -20.33
CA GLU A 45 -1.55 11.36 -20.63
C GLU A 45 -1.88 12.17 -21.91
N TRP A 46 -1.01 12.09 -22.92
CA TRP A 46 -1.00 13.01 -24.08
C TRP A 46 -0.93 14.47 -23.62
N GLY A 47 0.19 14.84 -22.99
CA GLY A 47 0.36 16.05 -22.19
C GLY A 47 0.07 17.41 -22.85
N PHE A 48 0.28 18.44 -22.03
CA PHE A 48 0.49 19.90 -22.20
C PHE A 48 0.23 20.66 -23.52
N ALA A 49 -0.09 20.05 -24.65
CA ALA A 49 -0.56 20.70 -25.87
C ALA A 49 -1.80 21.60 -25.67
N SER A 50 -2.55 21.42 -24.58
CA SER A 50 -3.54 22.38 -24.10
C SER A 50 -3.73 22.28 -22.58
N MET A 51 -4.30 23.32 -21.95
CA MET A 51 -4.73 23.25 -20.54
C MET A 51 -5.82 22.19 -20.28
N ALA A 52 -6.54 21.73 -21.31
CA ALA A 52 -7.49 20.63 -21.17
C ALA A 52 -6.78 19.25 -21.17
N ASN A 53 -5.61 19.14 -21.82
CA ASN A 53 -4.76 17.96 -21.73
C ASN A 53 -4.11 17.86 -20.35
N VAL A 54 -3.71 18.99 -19.77
CA VAL A 54 -3.18 19.07 -18.39
C VAL A 54 -4.17 18.48 -17.37
N GLN A 55 -5.48 18.74 -17.53
CA GLN A 55 -6.52 18.18 -16.65
C GLN A 55 -6.58 16.65 -16.66
N ARG A 56 -6.02 15.98 -17.67
CA ARG A 56 -5.95 14.51 -17.73
C ARG A 56 -4.98 13.95 -16.69
N ILE A 57 -3.90 14.68 -16.38
CA ILE A 57 -2.97 14.39 -15.28
C ILE A 57 -3.69 14.55 -13.93
N ASP A 58 -4.46 15.62 -13.75
CA ASP A 58 -5.24 15.84 -12.52
C ASP A 58 -6.31 14.73 -12.33
N VAL A 59 -6.92 14.25 -13.41
CA VAL A 59 -7.85 13.09 -13.40
C VAL A 59 -7.13 11.80 -13.03
N ALA A 60 -5.96 11.51 -13.61
CA ALA A 60 -5.15 10.34 -13.24
C ALA A 60 -4.71 10.40 -11.76
N SER A 61 -4.29 11.59 -11.28
CA SER A 61 -3.95 11.82 -9.87
C SER A 61 -5.14 11.58 -8.94
N THR A 62 -6.32 12.11 -9.30
CA THR A 62 -7.58 11.92 -8.56
C THR A 62 -7.98 10.44 -8.53
N TRP A 63 -7.87 9.75 -9.66
CA TRP A 63 -8.17 8.32 -9.75
C TRP A 63 -7.22 7.50 -8.87
N LEU A 64 -5.91 7.77 -8.91
CA LEU A 64 -4.93 7.14 -8.02
C LEU A 64 -5.11 7.50 -6.54
N GLY A 65 -5.87 8.53 -6.20
CA GLY A 65 -5.93 9.04 -4.83
C GLY A 65 -4.59 9.67 -4.41
N ARG A 66 -3.98 10.45 -5.31
CA ARG A 66 -2.77 11.24 -5.06
C ARG A 66 -3.09 12.72 -5.07
N SER A 67 -2.45 13.48 -4.18
CA SER A 67 -2.52 14.94 -4.15
C SER A 67 -2.00 15.55 -5.45
N GLU A 68 -0.90 15.02 -5.97
CA GLU A 68 -0.33 15.37 -7.27
C GLU A 68 0.39 14.18 -7.92
N LEU A 69 0.60 14.30 -9.24
CA LEU A 69 1.53 13.53 -10.05
C LEU A 69 2.55 14.45 -10.69
N TRP A 70 3.70 13.91 -11.09
CA TRP A 70 4.57 14.56 -12.07
C TRP A 70 4.03 14.38 -13.49
N GLY A 71 4.30 15.32 -14.39
CA GLY A 71 3.81 15.28 -15.76
C GLY A 71 4.93 15.04 -16.75
N GLU A 72 4.77 14.06 -17.63
CA GLU A 72 5.67 13.84 -18.77
C GLU A 72 5.13 14.46 -20.07
N GLU A 73 6.04 14.87 -20.95
CA GLU A 73 5.74 15.36 -22.30
C GLU A 73 6.86 15.03 -23.29
N PHE A 74 6.51 14.96 -24.57
CA PHE A 74 7.45 14.77 -25.68
C PHE A 74 7.45 15.99 -26.61
N THR A 75 8.63 16.50 -26.98
CA THR A 75 8.75 17.39 -28.13
C THR A 75 8.32 16.63 -29.39
N THR A 76 7.47 17.22 -30.25
CA THR A 76 7.33 16.70 -31.62
C THR A 76 8.67 16.86 -32.36
N THR A 77 8.89 16.03 -33.38
CA THR A 77 10.20 15.92 -34.04
C THR A 77 10.11 16.12 -35.54
N ASP A 78 9.04 16.73 -36.05
CA ASP A 78 8.87 16.99 -37.49
C ASP A 78 9.88 18.03 -37.98
N ASN A 79 10.24 19.01 -37.15
CA ASN A 79 11.17 20.07 -37.50
C ASN A 79 11.91 20.66 -36.29
N TRP A 80 12.84 21.57 -36.54
CA TRP A 80 13.66 22.17 -35.48
C TRP A 80 12.89 23.07 -34.50
N ILE A 81 11.84 23.78 -34.95
CA ILE A 81 11.02 24.67 -34.08
C ILE A 81 10.30 23.86 -33.00
N ASP A 82 9.95 22.61 -33.30
CA ASP A 82 9.33 21.70 -32.34
C ASP A 82 10.32 21.30 -31.23
N ILE A 83 11.57 21.01 -31.61
CA ILE A 83 12.68 20.71 -30.69
C ILE A 83 13.06 21.94 -29.85
N GLU A 84 12.87 23.17 -30.36
CA GLU A 84 13.03 24.41 -29.58
C GLU A 84 12.00 24.53 -28.43
N GLY A 85 11.01 23.65 -28.31
CA GLY A 85 10.00 23.70 -27.25
C GLY A 85 9.14 24.96 -27.35
N PRO A 86 8.20 25.02 -28.31
CA PRO A 86 7.44 26.23 -28.60
C PRO A 86 6.52 26.62 -27.43
N ASP A 87 6.27 27.93 -27.30
CA ASP A 87 5.51 28.50 -26.17
C ASP A 87 4.08 27.92 -26.03
N TRP A 88 3.46 27.39 -27.09
CA TRP A 88 2.14 26.75 -26.98
C TRP A 88 2.16 25.45 -26.16
N MET A 89 3.29 24.75 -26.13
CA MET A 89 3.52 23.53 -25.36
C MET A 89 4.08 23.84 -23.96
N LEU A 90 5.03 24.78 -23.87
CA LEU A 90 5.69 25.10 -22.60
C LEU A 90 4.89 26.05 -21.68
N GLN A 91 4.01 26.92 -22.21
CA GLN A 91 3.20 27.80 -21.35
C GLN A 91 2.17 27.04 -20.49
N PRO A 92 1.45 26.01 -20.99
CA PRO A 92 0.60 25.17 -20.15
C PRO A 92 1.39 24.46 -19.05
N ALA A 93 2.54 23.86 -19.38
CA ALA A 93 3.42 23.21 -18.40
C ALA A 93 3.92 24.18 -17.33
N GLY A 94 4.43 25.35 -17.73
CA GLY A 94 4.87 26.39 -16.80
C GLY A 94 3.78 26.89 -15.87
N LYS A 95 2.54 27.04 -16.36
CA LYS A 95 1.37 27.41 -15.55
C LYS A 95 0.95 26.30 -14.58
N TRP A 96 1.03 25.04 -14.99
CA TRP A 96 0.68 23.88 -14.17
C TRP A 96 1.70 23.66 -13.05
N VAL A 97 3.01 23.73 -13.35
CA VAL A 97 4.08 23.69 -12.34
C VAL A 97 3.98 24.88 -11.38
N ALA A 98 3.68 26.09 -11.87
CA ALA A 98 3.55 27.27 -11.00
C ALA A 98 2.37 27.22 -10.02
N GLN A 99 1.45 26.26 -10.13
CA GLN A 99 0.33 26.07 -9.19
C GLN A 99 0.75 25.29 -7.94
N ASN A 100 1.77 24.42 -8.03
CA ASN A 100 2.22 23.61 -6.90
C ASN A 100 3.73 23.33 -7.02
N ALA A 101 4.50 23.72 -6.00
CA ALA A 101 5.96 23.66 -6.00
C ALA A 101 6.52 22.22 -6.11
N ASP A 102 5.74 21.20 -5.74
CA ASP A 102 6.13 19.79 -5.78
C ASP A 102 5.97 19.18 -7.19
N ARG A 103 5.26 19.86 -8.11
CA ARG A 103 5.12 19.42 -9.51
C ARG A 103 6.44 19.55 -10.25
N HIS A 104 6.80 18.49 -10.95
CA HIS A 104 7.93 18.46 -11.86
C HIS A 104 7.47 18.05 -13.26
N TYR A 105 8.25 18.48 -14.25
CA TYR A 105 8.00 18.30 -15.66
C TYR A 105 9.10 17.43 -16.27
N ILE A 106 8.75 16.25 -16.75
CA ILE A 106 9.66 15.37 -17.47
C ILE A 106 9.49 15.70 -18.96
N LEU A 107 10.53 16.26 -19.59
CA LEU A 107 10.47 16.65 -21.01
C LEU A 107 11.41 15.79 -21.84
N SER A 108 10.83 14.95 -22.67
CA SER A 108 11.52 14.11 -23.65
C SER A 108 11.83 14.91 -24.92
N VAL A 109 13.11 15.06 -25.25
CA VAL A 109 13.59 15.98 -26.29
C VAL A 109 14.34 15.23 -27.38
N GLY A 110 13.86 15.30 -28.62
CA GLY A 110 14.54 14.69 -29.76
C GLY A 110 15.87 15.39 -30.05
N MET A 111 16.96 14.64 -30.24
CA MET A 111 18.25 15.26 -30.60
C MET A 111 18.30 15.72 -32.06
N LEU A 112 17.48 15.12 -32.92
CA LEU A 112 17.46 15.35 -34.38
C LEU A 112 16.01 15.25 -34.88
N PRO A 113 15.56 16.16 -35.76
CA PRO A 113 14.22 16.08 -36.36
C PRO A 113 14.20 15.19 -37.60
N GLY A 114 13.00 14.72 -37.94
CA GLY A 114 12.70 13.93 -39.13
C GLY A 114 12.72 12.42 -38.90
N PRO A 115 12.66 11.63 -39.98
CA PRO A 115 12.61 10.19 -39.93
C PRO A 115 14.00 9.55 -39.68
N VAL A 116 13.99 8.27 -39.29
CA VAL A 116 15.16 7.41 -39.02
C VAL A 116 16.24 7.46 -40.11
N SER A 117 15.87 7.72 -41.37
CA SER A 117 16.81 7.81 -42.49
C SER A 117 17.81 8.98 -42.40
N GLY A 118 17.65 9.90 -41.43
CA GLY A 118 18.52 11.07 -41.29
C GLY A 118 18.30 12.12 -42.39
N SER A 119 17.19 12.05 -43.15
CA SER A 119 16.86 13.04 -44.18
C SER A 119 16.53 14.43 -43.62
N GLY A 120 16.44 14.57 -42.29
CA GLY A 120 16.16 15.80 -41.59
C GLY A 120 14.68 16.21 -41.60
N PRO A 121 14.38 17.47 -41.24
CA PRO A 121 13.02 17.94 -41.01
C PRO A 121 12.05 17.58 -42.13
N THR A 122 10.85 17.12 -41.78
CA THR A 122 9.74 16.87 -42.71
C THR A 122 9.08 18.19 -43.15
N THR A 123 9.13 19.19 -42.27
CA THR A 123 8.50 20.51 -42.43
C THR A 123 9.42 21.63 -41.92
N GLY A 124 8.96 22.88 -42.00
CA GLY A 124 9.64 24.02 -41.38
C GLY A 124 11.01 24.40 -42.00
N PRO A 125 11.80 25.25 -41.29
CA PRO A 125 13.13 25.65 -41.73
C PRO A 125 14.07 24.44 -41.82
N GLY A 126 14.73 24.29 -42.98
CA GLY A 126 15.65 23.16 -43.23
C GLY A 126 14.97 21.87 -43.68
N ALA A 127 13.69 21.88 -44.05
CA ALA A 127 12.98 20.72 -44.61
C ALA A 127 13.79 19.96 -45.69
N GLY A 128 13.93 18.65 -45.52
CA GLY A 128 14.70 17.76 -46.40
C GLY A 128 16.22 17.94 -46.39
N SER A 129 16.77 18.75 -45.47
CA SER A 129 18.22 18.91 -45.30
C SER A 129 18.75 17.84 -44.34
N PRO A 130 19.65 16.93 -44.77
CA PRO A 130 20.10 15.82 -43.94
C PRO A 130 20.72 16.26 -42.61
N VAL A 131 20.45 15.46 -41.57
CA VAL A 131 20.94 15.67 -40.20
C VAL A 131 21.63 14.40 -39.68
N SER A 132 22.57 14.56 -38.75
CA SER A 132 23.26 13.40 -38.15
C SER A 132 23.85 13.71 -36.77
N LEU A 133 24.00 12.67 -35.95
CA LEU A 133 24.67 12.76 -34.65
C LEU A 133 26.11 13.28 -34.80
N ALA A 134 26.80 12.92 -35.89
CA ALA A 134 28.16 13.37 -36.17
C ALA A 134 28.24 14.88 -36.45
N GLN A 135 27.24 15.47 -37.12
CA GLN A 135 27.13 16.93 -37.27
C GLN A 135 26.75 17.59 -35.94
N GLY A 136 25.85 16.98 -35.16
CA GLY A 136 25.51 17.46 -33.82
C GLY A 136 26.72 17.52 -32.88
N ALA A 137 27.59 16.51 -32.91
CA ALA A 137 28.82 16.43 -32.12
C ALA A 137 29.81 17.59 -32.37
N THR A 138 29.74 18.27 -33.52
CA THR A 138 30.56 19.47 -33.79
C THR A 138 29.93 20.77 -33.26
N GLY A 139 28.73 20.70 -32.69
CA GLY A 139 27.95 21.84 -32.20
C GLY A 139 27.05 22.48 -33.26
N ALA A 140 26.89 21.85 -34.44
CA ALA A 140 26.18 22.44 -35.59
C ALA A 140 24.70 22.80 -35.32
N TYR A 141 24.09 22.20 -34.30
CA TYR A 141 22.68 22.37 -33.94
C TYR A 141 22.46 23.07 -32.59
N ASN A 142 23.53 23.54 -31.93
CA ASN A 142 23.48 24.09 -30.57
C ASN A 142 22.49 25.25 -30.42
N ALA A 143 22.28 26.06 -31.47
CA ALA A 143 21.33 27.18 -31.45
C ALA A 143 19.89 26.77 -31.08
N TYR A 144 19.43 25.59 -31.53
CA TYR A 144 18.08 25.10 -31.25
C TYR A 144 17.91 24.71 -29.76
N PHE A 145 18.93 24.07 -29.17
CA PHE A 145 18.92 23.72 -27.75
C PHE A 145 19.16 24.94 -26.85
N GLN A 146 19.90 25.94 -27.33
CA GLN A 146 19.98 27.25 -26.68
C GLN A 146 18.60 27.93 -26.64
N ALA A 147 17.83 27.88 -27.73
CA ALA A 147 16.47 28.40 -27.78
C ALA A 147 15.53 27.62 -26.84
N LEU A 148 15.61 26.28 -26.80
CA LEU A 148 14.86 25.46 -25.84
C LEU A 148 15.15 25.85 -24.39
N ALA A 149 16.41 25.99 -24.00
CA ALA A 149 16.77 26.42 -22.64
C ALA A 149 16.25 27.84 -22.34
N GLN A 150 16.28 28.76 -23.31
CA GLN A 150 15.68 30.09 -23.17
C GLN A 150 14.15 30.05 -23.02
N ASN A 151 13.47 29.17 -23.77
CA ASN A 151 12.02 29.00 -23.70
C ASN A 151 11.60 28.35 -22.37
N LEU A 152 12.35 27.35 -21.86
CA LEU A 152 12.14 26.78 -20.53
C LEU A 152 12.32 27.82 -19.41
N VAL A 153 13.35 28.66 -19.48
CA VAL A 153 13.54 29.77 -18.52
C VAL A 153 12.39 30.79 -18.61
N ARG A 154 11.99 31.19 -19.82
CA ARG A 154 10.89 32.15 -20.05
C ARG A 154 9.57 31.66 -19.45
N ASN A 155 9.31 30.35 -19.52
CA ASN A 155 8.10 29.71 -19.01
C ASN A 155 8.20 29.27 -17.54
N GLY A 156 9.28 29.61 -16.82
CA GLY A 156 9.44 29.32 -15.39
C GLY A 156 9.80 27.86 -15.06
N LEU A 157 10.12 27.05 -16.07
CA LEU A 157 10.31 25.59 -15.96
C LEU A 157 11.73 25.17 -15.57
N ALA A 158 12.71 26.07 -15.64
CA ALA A 158 14.15 25.76 -15.57
C ALA A 158 14.65 25.15 -14.23
N ASN A 159 13.85 25.21 -13.15
CA ASN A 159 14.16 24.58 -11.85
C ASN A 159 13.41 23.26 -11.60
N ASN A 160 12.36 22.97 -12.38
CA ASN A 160 11.43 21.85 -12.16
C ASN A 160 11.41 20.87 -13.34
N THR A 161 12.32 21.02 -14.32
CA THR A 161 12.37 20.19 -15.51
C THR A 161 13.51 19.17 -15.47
N ILE A 162 13.16 17.90 -15.69
CA ILE A 162 14.10 16.83 -16.03
C ILE A 162 14.01 16.60 -17.54
N ILE A 163 15.12 16.79 -18.25
CA ILE A 163 15.20 16.61 -19.69
C ILE A 163 15.63 15.16 -19.99
N ARG A 164 14.75 14.40 -20.62
CA ARG A 164 15.04 13.06 -21.15
C ARG A 164 15.48 13.20 -22.61
N LEU A 165 16.71 13.67 -22.78
CA LEU A 165 17.29 13.98 -24.08
C LEU A 165 17.55 12.70 -24.88
N GLY A 166 17.15 12.67 -26.16
CA GLY A 166 17.47 11.57 -27.07
C GLY A 166 17.13 10.18 -26.51
N TRP A 167 15.93 10.02 -25.96
CA TRP A 167 15.45 8.80 -25.32
C TRP A 167 15.48 7.59 -26.28
N GLU A 168 15.51 6.39 -25.73
CA GLU A 168 15.61 5.12 -26.48
C GLU A 168 16.67 5.11 -27.60
N PHE A 169 17.81 5.79 -27.39
CA PHE A 169 18.86 5.89 -28.40
C PHE A 169 19.37 4.53 -28.90
N ASN A 170 19.26 3.48 -28.09
CA ASN A 170 19.65 2.12 -28.45
C ASN A 170 18.62 1.38 -29.32
N GLY A 171 17.43 1.96 -29.52
CA GLY A 171 16.43 1.52 -30.49
C GLY A 171 16.74 1.97 -31.91
N GLY A 172 16.09 1.34 -32.89
CA GLY A 172 16.28 1.61 -34.32
C GLY A 172 15.19 2.50 -34.97
N TRP A 173 14.38 3.19 -34.16
CA TRP A 173 13.12 3.82 -34.59
C TRP A 173 13.10 5.35 -34.53
N TYR A 174 14.17 6.00 -34.06
CA TYR A 174 14.29 7.47 -34.05
C TYR A 174 15.48 7.98 -34.88
N ALA A 175 15.41 9.23 -35.35
CA ALA A 175 16.48 9.86 -36.13
C ALA A 175 17.82 10.03 -35.36
N TRP A 176 17.78 9.96 -34.03
CA TRP A 176 18.95 10.00 -33.15
C TRP A 176 19.41 8.61 -32.69
N HIS A 177 19.04 7.54 -33.41
CA HIS A 177 19.49 6.19 -33.10
C HIS A 177 21.02 6.08 -33.03
N ALA A 178 21.46 5.32 -32.04
CA ALA A 178 22.82 4.94 -31.75
C ALA A 178 22.85 3.43 -31.47
N ASP A 179 22.54 2.66 -32.52
CA ASP A 179 22.53 1.19 -32.58
C ASP A 179 23.91 0.59 -32.97
N THR A 180 24.90 1.44 -33.23
CA THR A 180 26.30 1.08 -33.50
C THR A 180 27.28 1.90 -32.65
N ALA A 181 28.47 1.35 -32.36
CA ALA A 181 29.49 2.03 -31.55
C ALA A 181 29.98 3.39 -32.10
N VAL A 182 29.92 3.58 -33.42
CA VAL A 182 30.28 4.86 -34.07
C VAL A 182 29.20 5.92 -33.83
N LEU A 183 27.92 5.54 -33.95
CA LEU A 183 26.80 6.41 -33.64
C LEU A 183 26.73 6.70 -32.14
N ALA A 184 27.00 5.71 -31.28
CA ALA A 184 27.10 5.87 -29.82
C ALA A 184 28.14 6.92 -29.41
N THR A 185 29.34 6.87 -30.01
CA THR A 185 30.38 7.89 -29.78
C THR A 185 29.92 9.29 -30.23
N SER A 186 29.18 9.36 -31.34
CA SER A 186 28.64 10.63 -31.86
C SER A 186 27.49 11.16 -30.98
N TYR A 187 26.63 10.28 -30.47
CA TYR A 187 25.56 10.56 -29.51
C TYR A 187 26.14 11.16 -28.23
N ALA A 188 27.12 10.49 -27.64
CA ALA A 188 27.80 10.95 -26.41
C ALA A 188 28.41 12.36 -26.59
N ALA A 189 29.12 12.60 -27.70
CA ALA A 189 29.70 13.90 -27.99
C ALA A 189 28.64 14.99 -28.26
N TYR A 190 27.54 14.66 -28.94
CA TYR A 190 26.45 15.60 -29.19
C TYR A 190 25.65 15.92 -27.92
N TRP A 191 25.43 14.94 -27.05
CA TRP A 191 24.86 15.16 -25.71
C TRP A 191 25.68 16.18 -24.92
N GLN A 192 27.01 16.06 -24.91
CA GLN A 192 27.90 17.01 -24.25
C GLN A 192 27.73 18.43 -24.80
N GLN A 193 27.62 18.59 -26.13
CA GLN A 193 27.35 19.88 -26.78
C GLN A 193 26.01 20.49 -26.33
N ILE A 194 24.95 19.69 -26.31
CA ILE A 194 23.60 20.11 -25.91
C ILE A 194 23.60 20.54 -24.43
N VAL A 195 24.03 19.66 -23.51
CA VAL A 195 24.02 19.97 -22.07
C VAL A 195 24.88 21.18 -21.73
N THR A 196 26.06 21.32 -22.36
CA THR A 196 26.93 22.50 -22.19
C THR A 196 26.22 23.77 -22.65
N THR A 197 25.59 23.72 -23.83
CA THR A 197 24.88 24.88 -24.40
C THR A 197 23.67 25.28 -23.55
N MET A 198 22.88 24.31 -23.12
CA MET A 198 21.68 24.56 -22.32
C MET A 198 22.02 25.11 -20.94
N LYS A 199 22.95 24.48 -20.19
CA LYS A 199 23.36 24.95 -18.85
C LYS A 199 24.09 26.31 -18.89
N ALA A 200 24.60 26.75 -20.04
CA ALA A 200 25.20 28.07 -20.22
C ALA A 200 24.17 29.21 -20.41
N VAL A 201 22.88 28.91 -20.65
CA VAL A 201 21.83 29.93 -20.74
C VAL A 201 21.55 30.53 -19.36
N PRO A 202 21.51 31.87 -19.19
CA PRO A 202 21.17 32.50 -17.92
C PRO A 202 19.82 32.01 -17.36
N GLY A 203 19.84 31.48 -16.14
CA GLY A 203 18.67 30.87 -15.48
C GLY A 203 18.47 29.37 -15.74
N ALA A 204 19.20 28.75 -16.66
CA ALA A 204 19.05 27.35 -17.04
C ALA A 204 20.05 26.37 -16.37
N ALA A 205 20.92 26.87 -15.49
CA ALA A 205 21.99 26.08 -14.87
C ALA A 205 21.49 24.89 -14.01
N ASN A 206 20.26 24.97 -13.50
CA ASN A 206 19.64 23.94 -12.66
C ASN A 206 18.97 22.80 -13.45
N LEU A 207 18.85 22.91 -14.78
CA LEU A 207 18.24 21.87 -15.62
C LEU A 207 18.91 20.50 -15.40
N LYS A 208 18.09 19.48 -15.22
CA LYS A 208 18.51 18.10 -14.98
C LYS A 208 18.41 17.27 -16.24
N PHE A 209 19.33 16.31 -16.42
CA PHE A 209 19.39 15.47 -17.63
C PHE A 209 19.39 13.98 -17.29
N ALA A 210 18.43 13.24 -17.84
CA ALA A 210 18.26 11.80 -17.64
C ALA A 210 18.73 11.03 -18.89
N TRP A 211 19.87 10.33 -18.80
CA TRP A 211 20.39 9.46 -19.87
C TRP A 211 19.63 8.14 -19.85
N ASN A 212 18.85 7.91 -20.90
CA ASN A 212 17.78 6.93 -20.89
C ASN A 212 17.74 6.12 -22.20
N GLY A 213 17.51 4.81 -22.07
CA GLY A 213 17.36 3.90 -23.21
C GLY A 213 16.22 2.90 -23.03
N ALA A 214 15.95 2.11 -24.07
CA ALA A 214 14.98 1.02 -24.03
C ALA A 214 15.61 -0.25 -23.44
N THR A 215 14.80 -1.15 -22.85
CA THR A 215 15.20 -2.55 -22.72
C THR A 215 15.30 -3.22 -24.11
N GLY A 216 16.31 -4.06 -24.33
CA GLY A 216 16.48 -4.81 -25.58
C GLY A 216 17.93 -5.11 -25.92
N TRP A 217 18.15 -6.10 -26.79
CA TRP A 217 19.49 -6.46 -27.27
C TRP A 217 20.18 -5.30 -28.01
N SER A 218 21.51 -5.19 -27.86
CA SER A 218 22.34 -4.24 -28.62
C SER A 218 23.54 -4.92 -29.25
N SER A 219 23.95 -4.42 -30.42
CA SER A 219 25.12 -4.90 -31.17
C SER A 219 26.47 -4.53 -30.53
N TYR A 220 26.46 -3.64 -29.54
CA TYR A 220 27.64 -3.08 -28.90
C TYR A 220 27.36 -2.79 -27.41
N ALA A 221 28.42 -2.49 -26.64
CA ALA A 221 28.26 -2.10 -25.23
C ALA A 221 27.65 -0.68 -25.13
N LEU A 222 26.39 -0.58 -24.68
CA LEU A 222 25.64 0.69 -24.63
C LEU A 222 26.32 1.80 -23.82
N THR A 223 27.20 1.47 -22.89
CA THR A 223 28.04 2.45 -22.18
C THR A 223 28.97 3.26 -23.09
N ALA A 224 29.19 2.85 -24.35
CA ALA A 224 29.87 3.67 -25.35
C ALA A 224 29.08 4.92 -25.77
N ALA A 225 27.76 4.97 -25.49
CA ALA A 225 26.93 6.16 -25.67
C ALA A 225 26.86 7.02 -24.39
N TYR A 226 27.52 6.62 -23.29
CA TYR A 226 27.49 7.36 -22.03
C TYR A 226 28.32 8.65 -22.14
N PRO A 227 27.72 9.83 -21.93
CA PRO A 227 28.41 11.11 -22.16
C PRO A 227 29.31 11.54 -20.99
N GLY A 228 29.35 10.79 -19.89
CA GLY A 228 30.19 11.02 -18.72
C GLY A 228 29.47 11.75 -17.58
N ASP A 229 29.89 11.47 -16.35
CA ASP A 229 29.18 11.83 -15.11
C ASP A 229 28.88 13.33 -14.94
N ALA A 230 29.66 14.21 -15.58
CA ALA A 230 29.46 15.66 -15.53
C ALA A 230 28.23 16.15 -16.34
N TYR A 231 27.72 15.31 -17.26
CA TYR A 231 26.64 15.65 -18.19
C TYR A 231 25.34 14.87 -17.93
N VAL A 232 25.33 13.99 -16.92
CA VAL A 232 24.22 13.11 -16.57
C VAL A 232 23.84 13.34 -15.11
N ASP A 233 22.58 13.69 -14.87
CA ASP A 233 22.03 13.77 -13.52
C ASP A 233 21.39 12.43 -13.11
N PHE A 234 20.71 11.73 -14.04
CA PHE A 234 20.03 10.44 -13.82
C PHE A 234 20.35 9.41 -14.90
N VAL A 235 20.32 8.12 -14.56
CA VAL A 235 20.39 7.00 -15.53
C VAL A 235 19.06 6.26 -15.51
N GLY A 236 18.45 6.05 -16.68
CA GLY A 236 17.08 5.53 -16.80
C GLY A 236 16.88 4.43 -17.83
N VAL A 237 15.74 3.75 -17.72
CA VAL A 237 15.26 2.80 -18.72
C VAL A 237 13.75 2.90 -18.93
N ASP A 238 13.31 2.76 -20.18
CA ASP A 238 11.90 2.60 -20.55
C ASP A 238 11.55 1.09 -20.59
N ALA A 239 10.48 0.69 -19.90
CA ALA A 239 10.20 -0.71 -19.55
C ALA A 239 8.70 -1.08 -19.65
N TYR A 240 8.32 -1.72 -20.75
CA TYR A 240 6.93 -2.12 -21.04
C TYR A 240 6.67 -3.61 -20.83
N ASP A 241 5.41 -3.96 -20.55
CA ASP A 241 4.93 -5.35 -20.50
C ASP A 241 4.78 -5.96 -21.90
N GLN A 242 5.93 -6.15 -22.56
CA GLN A 242 6.05 -6.74 -23.88
C GLN A 242 7.29 -7.62 -23.96
N SER A 243 7.25 -8.68 -24.78
CA SER A 243 8.36 -9.65 -24.84
C SER A 243 8.27 -10.54 -26.09
N TRP A 244 9.44 -10.84 -26.66
CA TRP A 244 9.61 -11.75 -27.80
C TRP A 244 10.35 -13.05 -27.45
N VAL A 245 10.71 -13.28 -26.17
CA VAL A 245 11.37 -14.55 -25.80
C VAL A 245 10.40 -15.73 -25.87
N ALA A 246 10.91 -16.91 -26.22
CA ALA A 246 10.08 -18.10 -26.37
C ALA A 246 9.32 -18.44 -25.09
N ASN A 247 8.03 -18.78 -25.23
CA ASN A 247 7.10 -19.02 -24.12
C ASN A 247 6.84 -17.79 -23.22
N SER A 248 6.90 -16.58 -23.76
CA SER A 248 6.34 -15.37 -23.15
C SER A 248 5.01 -15.00 -23.85
N TYR A 249 5.03 -14.04 -24.77
CA TYR A 249 3.86 -13.59 -25.53
C TYR A 249 4.00 -13.98 -27.02
N PRO A 250 2.89 -14.20 -27.75
CA PRO A 250 1.51 -14.29 -27.27
C PRO A 250 1.26 -15.50 -26.37
N TYR A 251 0.26 -15.40 -25.50
CA TYR A 251 -0.21 -16.54 -24.70
C TYR A 251 -0.71 -17.68 -25.62
N PRO A 252 -0.44 -18.96 -25.29
CA PRO A 252 -0.97 -20.09 -26.05
C PRO A 252 -2.50 -20.07 -26.11
N SER A 253 -3.09 -20.44 -27.25
CA SER A 253 -4.55 -20.51 -27.40
C SER A 253 -5.14 -21.54 -26.42
N GLY A 254 -6.12 -21.11 -25.62
CA GLY A 254 -6.70 -21.93 -24.55
C GLY A 254 -5.79 -22.15 -23.33
N ALA A 255 -4.74 -21.32 -23.15
CA ALA A 255 -3.86 -21.40 -22.00
C ALA A 255 -4.62 -21.30 -20.67
N THR A 256 -4.29 -22.19 -19.74
CA THR A 256 -4.71 -22.11 -18.34
C THR A 256 -4.06 -20.91 -17.64
N ALA A 257 -4.65 -20.44 -16.54
CA ALA A 257 -4.09 -19.34 -15.76
C ALA A 257 -2.65 -19.62 -15.27
N ALA A 258 -2.30 -20.89 -15.01
CA ALA A 258 -0.93 -21.29 -14.67
C ALA A 258 0.05 -21.15 -15.85
N GLN A 259 -0.37 -21.49 -17.08
CA GLN A 259 0.43 -21.29 -18.29
C GLN A 259 0.61 -19.80 -18.59
N ILE A 260 -0.45 -19.00 -18.42
CA ILE A 260 -0.39 -17.52 -18.51
C ILE A 260 0.60 -16.97 -17.48
N GLN A 261 0.60 -17.46 -16.25
CA GLN A 261 1.55 -17.02 -15.22
C GLN A 261 3.01 -17.40 -15.54
N VAL A 262 3.26 -18.58 -16.12
CA VAL A 262 4.59 -18.96 -16.62
C VAL A 262 5.03 -18.02 -17.75
N CYS A 263 4.13 -17.69 -18.68
CA CYS A 263 4.41 -16.74 -19.75
C CYS A 263 4.78 -15.34 -19.23
N ARG A 264 4.02 -14.83 -18.25
CA ARG A 264 4.28 -13.56 -17.55
C ARG A 264 5.62 -13.56 -16.81
N GLN A 265 5.95 -14.66 -16.13
CA GLN A 265 7.25 -14.80 -15.46
C GLN A 265 8.41 -14.82 -16.47
N ASN A 266 8.24 -15.46 -17.63
CA ASN A 266 9.28 -15.48 -18.67
C ASN A 266 9.48 -14.09 -19.29
N ALA A 267 8.40 -13.35 -19.57
CA ALA A 267 8.48 -11.96 -20.01
C ALA A 267 9.20 -11.07 -18.98
N TRP A 268 8.79 -11.17 -17.71
CA TRP A 268 9.42 -10.43 -16.61
C TRP A 268 10.90 -10.76 -16.45
N ASN A 269 11.29 -12.03 -16.57
CA ASN A 269 12.69 -12.43 -16.44
C ASN A 269 13.59 -11.83 -17.54
N ASP A 270 13.08 -11.67 -18.77
CA ASP A 270 13.79 -10.99 -19.85
C ASP A 270 13.90 -9.48 -19.58
N LEU A 271 12.77 -8.85 -19.23
CA LEU A 271 12.68 -7.41 -18.97
C LEU A 271 13.50 -6.98 -17.74
N SER A 272 13.40 -7.69 -16.62
CA SER A 272 14.00 -7.29 -15.34
C SER A 272 15.46 -7.70 -15.20
N GLY A 273 15.95 -8.62 -16.05
CA GLY A 273 17.27 -9.23 -15.95
C GLY A 273 18.43 -8.31 -16.31
N THR A 274 19.65 -8.88 -16.31
CA THR A 274 20.85 -8.21 -16.85
C THR A 274 21.15 -8.60 -18.29
N THR A 275 20.47 -9.62 -18.82
CA THR A 275 20.41 -9.96 -20.24
C THR A 275 19.64 -8.91 -21.02
N ASN A 276 19.88 -8.79 -22.33
CA ASN A 276 19.15 -7.88 -23.22
C ASN A 276 19.01 -6.44 -22.69
N ASN A 277 20.01 -5.93 -21.96
CA ASN A 277 19.98 -4.62 -21.32
C ASN A 277 18.68 -4.35 -20.53
N GLY A 278 18.19 -5.36 -19.80
CA GLY A 278 17.01 -5.25 -18.94
C GLY A 278 17.22 -4.32 -17.74
N ILE A 279 16.18 -4.15 -16.91
CA ILE A 279 16.13 -3.16 -15.83
C ILE A 279 17.33 -3.29 -14.87
N ALA A 280 17.72 -4.50 -14.49
CA ALA A 280 18.87 -4.72 -13.61
C ALA A 280 20.21 -4.33 -14.27
N TRP A 281 20.33 -4.38 -15.61
CA TRP A 281 21.52 -3.88 -16.30
C TRP A 281 21.64 -2.36 -16.16
N TRP A 282 20.57 -1.62 -16.46
CA TRP A 282 20.55 -0.15 -16.35
C TRP A 282 20.77 0.34 -14.93
N LYS A 283 20.12 -0.31 -13.94
CA LYS A 283 20.37 -0.07 -12.51
C LYS A 283 21.85 -0.24 -12.14
N ASN A 284 22.50 -1.30 -12.63
CA ASN A 284 23.92 -1.53 -12.37
C ASN A 284 24.82 -0.45 -13.00
N VAL A 285 24.44 0.10 -14.16
CA VAL A 285 25.13 1.27 -14.75
C VAL A 285 24.92 2.52 -13.90
N ALA A 286 23.70 2.79 -13.42
CA ALA A 286 23.41 3.89 -12.50
C ALA A 286 24.30 3.83 -11.24
N VAL A 287 24.35 2.65 -10.59
CA VAL A 287 25.20 2.40 -9.41
C VAL A 287 26.69 2.56 -9.73
N ALA A 288 27.17 2.03 -10.86
CA ALA A 288 28.59 2.13 -11.26
C ALA A 288 29.06 3.58 -11.48
N HIS A 289 28.14 4.48 -11.86
CA HIS A 289 28.40 5.90 -12.08
C HIS A 289 27.95 6.80 -10.91
N GLY A 290 27.50 6.21 -9.79
CA GLY A 290 27.01 6.96 -8.62
C GLY A 290 25.80 7.87 -8.92
N LYS A 291 24.91 7.43 -9.82
CA LYS A 291 23.71 8.16 -10.24
C LYS A 291 22.45 7.53 -9.65
N PRO A 292 21.40 8.33 -9.33
CA PRO A 292 20.10 7.78 -9.03
C PRO A 292 19.52 7.10 -10.27
N PHE A 293 18.77 6.02 -10.04
CA PHE A 293 18.11 5.26 -11.09
C PHE A 293 16.69 5.81 -11.33
N VAL A 294 16.20 5.81 -12.57
CA VAL A 294 14.86 6.29 -12.92
C VAL A 294 14.19 5.35 -13.92
N ILE A 295 12.86 5.34 -13.95
CA ILE A 295 12.07 4.53 -14.91
C ILE A 295 11.11 5.48 -15.64
N PRO A 296 11.58 6.21 -16.67
CA PRO A 296 10.82 7.32 -17.24
C PRO A 296 9.60 6.89 -18.03
N GLU A 297 9.58 5.67 -18.56
CA GLU A 297 8.36 5.07 -19.08
C GLU A 297 8.20 3.64 -18.54
N TRP A 298 7.01 3.32 -18.04
CA TRP A 298 6.59 1.93 -17.87
C TRP A 298 5.08 1.79 -18.03
N GLY A 299 4.63 0.64 -18.51
CA GLY A 299 3.20 0.41 -18.72
C GLY A 299 2.86 -1.02 -19.15
N LEU A 300 1.61 -1.39 -18.90
CA LEU A 300 0.96 -2.55 -19.53
C LEU A 300 0.91 -2.36 -21.05
N CYS A 301 0.74 -3.43 -21.82
CA CYS A 301 0.71 -3.31 -23.28
C CYS A 301 -0.28 -4.28 -23.94
N VAL A 302 -1.18 -3.77 -24.78
CA VAL A 302 -1.78 -4.55 -25.88
C VAL A 302 -1.10 -4.14 -27.19
N ARG A 303 -0.62 -5.11 -27.96
CA ARG A 303 0.04 -4.90 -29.25
C ARG A 303 -0.70 -5.59 -30.38
N THR A 304 -0.69 -4.98 -31.57
CA THR A 304 -1.24 -5.58 -32.80
C THR A 304 -0.49 -6.82 -33.26
N ASP A 305 0.80 -6.92 -32.92
CA ASP A 305 1.64 -8.12 -33.15
C ASP A 305 1.44 -9.22 -32.07
N THR A 306 0.56 -9.00 -31.09
CA THR A 306 0.24 -9.91 -29.97
C THR A 306 1.36 -10.17 -28.94
N HIS A 307 2.47 -9.42 -28.97
CA HIS A 307 3.58 -9.56 -28.02
C HIS A 307 3.48 -8.66 -26.77
N GLY A 308 2.27 -8.22 -26.41
CA GLY A 308 1.98 -7.47 -25.17
C GLY A 308 1.28 -8.34 -24.12
N GLY A 309 1.50 -8.05 -22.84
CA GLY A 309 1.03 -8.88 -21.72
C GLY A 309 -0.45 -8.78 -21.36
N LEU A 310 -1.20 -7.85 -21.97
CA LEU A 310 -2.63 -7.60 -21.73
C LEU A 310 -2.92 -7.17 -20.28
N ASP A 311 -4.10 -7.51 -19.72
CA ASP A 311 -4.48 -7.21 -18.32
C ASP A 311 -3.62 -8.03 -17.33
N ASN A 312 -2.46 -7.48 -16.98
CA ASN A 312 -1.38 -8.18 -16.29
C ASN A 312 -1.07 -7.59 -14.89
N PRO A 313 -1.85 -7.95 -13.85
CA PRO A 313 -1.55 -7.52 -12.48
C PRO A 313 -0.20 -8.04 -11.96
N PHE A 314 0.36 -9.12 -12.53
CA PHE A 314 1.68 -9.60 -12.13
C PHE A 314 2.77 -8.58 -12.51
N PHE A 315 2.74 -8.01 -13.71
CA PHE A 315 3.67 -6.94 -14.12
C PHE A 315 3.58 -5.73 -13.18
N ILE A 316 2.38 -5.27 -12.86
CA ILE A 316 2.15 -4.17 -11.91
C ILE A 316 2.76 -4.47 -10.53
N GLN A 317 2.54 -5.67 -9.98
CA GLN A 317 3.11 -6.07 -8.69
C GLN A 317 4.64 -6.14 -8.74
N GLN A 318 5.23 -6.65 -9.82
CA GLN A 318 6.68 -6.73 -9.96
C GLN A 318 7.31 -5.34 -10.09
N MET A 319 6.70 -4.44 -10.86
CA MET A 319 7.15 -3.04 -10.95
C MET A 319 7.04 -2.32 -9.60
N TYR A 320 5.94 -2.50 -8.86
CA TYR A 320 5.83 -1.97 -7.49
C TYR A 320 6.94 -2.48 -6.58
N ASN A 321 7.18 -3.78 -6.55
CA ASN A 321 8.25 -4.38 -5.73
C ASN A 321 9.63 -3.82 -6.10
N LEU A 322 9.88 -3.59 -7.40
CA LEU A 322 11.15 -3.04 -7.89
C LEU A 322 11.32 -1.55 -7.55
N ILE A 323 10.25 -0.76 -7.68
CA ILE A 323 10.24 0.68 -7.40
C ILE A 323 10.40 0.95 -5.90
N GLN A 324 9.69 0.20 -5.06
CA GLN A 324 9.60 0.44 -3.62
C GLN A 324 10.75 -0.17 -2.81
N ASP A 325 11.52 -1.10 -3.39
CA ASP A 325 12.72 -1.63 -2.75
C ASP A 325 13.83 -0.56 -2.70
N PRO A 326 14.22 -0.06 -1.50
CA PRO A 326 15.20 1.02 -1.38
C PRO A 326 16.58 0.64 -1.93
N ALA A 327 16.90 -0.66 -2.02
CA ALA A 327 18.15 -1.12 -2.63
C ALA A 327 18.23 -0.83 -4.13
N ASN A 328 17.12 -0.46 -4.79
CA ASN A 328 17.09 -0.06 -6.19
C ASN A 328 17.31 1.44 -6.41
N ASN A 329 17.22 2.27 -5.36
CA ASN A 329 17.45 3.72 -5.40
C ASN A 329 16.74 4.41 -6.59
N VAL A 330 15.46 4.07 -6.79
CA VAL A 330 14.61 4.69 -7.80
C VAL A 330 14.26 6.10 -7.32
N TYR A 331 14.65 7.12 -8.08
CA TYR A 331 14.36 8.51 -7.75
C TYR A 331 12.98 8.94 -8.27
N PHE A 332 12.65 8.59 -9.53
CA PHE A 332 11.31 8.74 -10.08
C PHE A 332 10.95 7.60 -11.03
N HIS A 333 9.66 7.35 -11.18
CA HIS A 333 9.08 6.49 -12.21
C HIS A 333 7.86 7.18 -12.83
N CYS A 334 7.55 6.96 -14.10
CA CYS A 334 6.40 7.56 -14.78
C CYS A 334 5.60 6.51 -15.55
N TYR A 335 4.30 6.42 -15.27
CA TYR A 335 3.42 5.45 -15.95
C TYR A 335 2.93 6.02 -17.28
N PHE A 336 3.06 5.24 -18.35
CA PHE A 336 2.64 5.63 -19.69
C PHE A 336 1.15 5.32 -19.88
N ASP A 337 0.27 6.28 -19.57
CA ASP A 337 -1.17 6.08 -19.39
C ASP A 337 -1.97 6.49 -20.64
N VAL A 338 -1.59 5.95 -21.81
CA VAL A 338 -2.19 6.36 -23.09
C VAL A 338 -2.57 5.20 -24.00
N GLN A 339 -3.46 5.50 -24.94
CA GLN A 339 -3.80 4.66 -26.08
C GLN A 339 -2.94 5.09 -27.29
N ALA A 340 -1.72 4.54 -27.41
CA ALA A 340 -0.78 4.85 -28.47
C ALA A 340 -0.97 3.95 -29.71
N GLY A 341 -0.45 4.37 -30.86
CA GLY A 341 -0.66 3.68 -32.14
C GLY A 341 0.14 2.37 -32.28
N ASP A 342 1.17 2.20 -31.46
CA ASP A 342 2.09 1.07 -31.37
C ASP A 342 1.87 0.20 -30.12
N GLY A 343 1.12 0.70 -29.14
CA GLY A 343 0.67 -0.05 -27.96
C GLY A 343 -0.48 0.64 -27.22
N HIS A 344 -1.42 -0.15 -26.71
CA HIS A 344 -2.42 0.33 -25.77
C HIS A 344 -1.87 0.19 -24.34
N HIS A 345 -1.91 1.24 -23.52
CA HIS A 345 -1.29 1.25 -22.19
C HIS A 345 -2.20 1.83 -21.07
N GLN A 346 -3.25 2.56 -21.45
CA GLN A 346 -4.08 3.37 -20.55
C GLN A 346 -4.89 2.55 -19.51
N VAL A 347 -4.63 2.85 -18.24
CA VAL A 347 -5.29 2.31 -17.04
C VAL A 347 -6.26 3.30 -16.38
N SER A 348 -5.99 4.61 -16.43
CA SER A 348 -6.84 5.58 -15.73
C SER A 348 -8.13 5.91 -16.53
N PRO A 349 -9.23 6.27 -15.82
CA PRO A 349 -10.48 6.60 -16.46
C PRO A 349 -10.40 7.99 -17.08
N GLN A 350 -10.69 8.08 -18.38
CA GLN A 350 -10.84 9.35 -19.08
C GLN A 350 -12.26 9.43 -19.70
N PRO A 351 -12.81 10.62 -19.97
CA PRO A 351 -14.19 10.74 -20.46
C PRO A 351 -14.45 9.93 -21.74
N GLY A 352 -15.34 8.96 -21.66
CA GLY A 352 -15.69 8.07 -22.78
C GLY A 352 -14.72 6.90 -23.02
N PHE A 353 -13.71 6.71 -22.16
CA PHE A 353 -12.77 5.60 -22.19
C PHE A 353 -13.07 4.55 -21.10
N THR A 354 -12.91 3.28 -21.46
CA THR A 354 -12.92 2.14 -20.54
C THR A 354 -11.61 1.38 -20.73
N THR A 355 -10.86 1.15 -19.65
CA THR A 355 -9.57 0.45 -19.74
C THR A 355 -9.73 -1.01 -20.18
N GLU A 356 -8.79 -1.48 -21.00
CA GLU A 356 -8.59 -2.88 -21.37
C GLU A 356 -7.90 -3.68 -20.24
N PHE A 357 -7.50 -3.01 -19.15
CA PHE A 357 -6.71 -3.56 -18.05
C PHE A 357 -7.43 -3.46 -16.68
N PRO A 358 -8.72 -3.83 -16.54
CA PRO A 358 -9.48 -3.55 -15.31
C PRO A 358 -8.88 -4.18 -14.04
N ILE A 359 -8.25 -5.36 -14.12
CA ILE A 359 -7.65 -6.02 -12.94
C ILE A 359 -6.35 -5.34 -12.55
N ALA A 360 -5.48 -5.09 -13.53
CA ALA A 360 -4.17 -4.47 -13.30
C ALA A 360 -4.29 -2.97 -12.93
N ALA A 361 -5.27 -2.25 -13.48
CA ALA A 361 -5.59 -0.88 -13.11
C ALA A 361 -6.07 -0.79 -11.64
N ALA A 362 -6.92 -1.73 -11.19
CA ALA A 362 -7.34 -1.80 -9.79
C ALA A 362 -6.16 -2.07 -8.84
N LEU A 363 -5.26 -2.97 -9.21
CA LEU A 363 -4.06 -3.25 -8.42
C LEU A 363 -3.09 -2.06 -8.41
N LEU A 364 -2.88 -1.40 -9.54
CA LEU A 364 -2.02 -0.23 -9.65
C LEU A 364 -2.55 0.91 -8.77
N ARG A 365 -3.86 1.16 -8.78
CA ARG A 365 -4.53 2.13 -7.89
C ARG A 365 -4.31 1.79 -6.41
N ASN A 366 -4.45 0.51 -6.03
CA ASN A 366 -4.22 0.08 -4.66
C ASN A 366 -2.77 0.30 -4.21
N LEU A 367 -1.80 -0.13 -5.03
CA LEU A 367 -0.37 -0.10 -4.70
C LEU A 367 0.25 1.30 -4.78
N PHE A 368 -0.13 2.11 -5.77
CA PHE A 368 0.51 3.42 -6.05
C PHE A 368 -0.34 4.62 -5.63
N SER A 369 -1.41 4.41 -4.86
CA SER A 369 -2.10 5.52 -4.18
C SER A 369 -1.13 6.32 -3.29
N SER A 370 -1.43 7.60 -3.08
CA SER A 370 -0.79 8.30 -1.96
C SER A 370 -1.32 7.66 -0.67
N PRO A 371 -0.56 7.60 0.43
CA PRO A 371 -1.05 7.06 1.70
C PRO A 371 -2.27 7.83 2.24
N GLY A 372 -3.45 7.44 1.78
CA GLY A 372 -4.77 7.61 2.39
C GLY A 372 -5.27 9.00 2.79
N TYR A 373 -4.59 10.13 2.54
CA TYR A 373 -5.02 11.41 3.11
C TYR A 373 -4.70 12.64 2.23
N THR A 374 -5.64 13.59 2.20
CA THR A 374 -5.58 14.93 1.60
C THR A 374 -5.73 15.98 2.71
N ASP A 375 -4.72 16.84 2.86
CA ASP A 375 -4.68 17.90 3.86
C ASP A 375 -5.31 19.21 3.35
N VAL A 376 -6.26 19.78 4.11
CA VAL A 376 -6.97 21.01 3.76
C VAL A 376 -7.36 21.84 4.98
N ASN A 377 -7.18 23.16 4.87
CA ASN A 377 -7.69 24.11 5.85
C ASN A 377 -9.18 24.37 5.59
N ILE A 378 -10.04 23.93 6.49
CA ILE A 378 -11.49 24.17 6.47
C ILE A 378 -11.77 25.55 7.08
N GLY A 379 -12.46 26.42 6.34
CA GLY A 379 -12.86 27.74 6.80
C GLY A 379 -11.70 28.76 6.89
N THR A 380 -11.90 29.81 7.68
CA THR A 380 -10.91 30.90 7.85
C THR A 380 -10.08 30.65 9.12
N THR A 381 -9.07 29.78 8.99
CA THR A 381 -8.18 29.36 10.08
C THR A 381 -7.24 30.45 10.58
N GLY A 382 -6.96 31.48 9.76
CA GLY A 382 -6.09 32.63 10.08
C GLY A 382 -4.58 32.34 10.06
N ALA A 383 -4.20 31.07 10.03
CA ALA A 383 -2.86 30.54 9.76
C ALA A 383 -3.03 29.13 9.17
N ALA A 384 -2.14 28.72 8.27
CA ALA A 384 -2.22 27.37 7.70
C ALA A 384 -1.89 26.30 8.75
N GLY A 385 -2.69 25.24 8.80
CA GLY A 385 -2.27 23.94 9.30
C GLY A 385 -1.44 23.17 8.27
N GLY A 386 -1.22 21.89 8.56
CA GLY A 386 -0.48 20.96 7.71
C GLY A 386 -0.19 19.64 8.41
N VAL A 387 -0.02 18.57 7.64
CA VAL A 387 0.40 17.25 8.11
C VAL A 387 1.90 17.00 7.88
N ALA A 388 2.53 16.29 8.82
CA ALA A 388 3.90 15.78 8.69
C ALA A 388 3.95 14.32 9.16
N ALA A 389 4.31 13.39 8.27
CA ALA A 389 4.58 12.00 8.65
C ALA A 389 5.87 11.92 9.47
N THR A 390 5.86 11.14 10.56
CA THR A 390 7.04 10.89 11.41
C THR A 390 7.46 9.42 11.42
N SER A 391 6.60 8.52 10.97
CA SER A 391 6.90 7.14 10.57
C SER A 391 5.76 6.63 9.66
N PRO A 392 5.87 5.45 9.03
CA PRO A 392 4.79 4.92 8.18
C PRO A 392 3.41 4.89 8.85
N ASN A 393 3.37 4.72 10.18
CA ASN A 393 2.14 4.53 10.95
C ASN A 393 1.89 5.69 11.94
N GLN A 394 2.58 6.83 11.78
CA GLN A 394 2.47 7.99 12.66
C GLN A 394 2.55 9.32 11.89
N VAL A 395 1.63 10.23 12.19
CA VAL A 395 1.60 11.60 11.67
C VAL A 395 1.49 12.63 12.79
N ILE A 396 1.95 13.84 12.51
CA ILE A 396 1.63 15.04 13.28
C ILE A 396 0.75 15.91 12.38
N VAL A 397 -0.49 16.15 12.81
CA VAL A 397 -1.40 17.09 12.14
C VAL A 397 -1.42 18.38 12.94
N SER A 398 -1.17 19.50 12.25
CA SER A 398 -1.19 20.84 12.81
C SER A 398 -2.37 21.63 12.24
N GLY A 399 -2.96 22.53 13.03
CA GLY A 399 -4.14 23.30 12.65
C GLY A 399 -4.38 24.55 13.49
N SER A 400 -5.01 25.55 12.87
CA SER A 400 -5.38 26.84 13.45
C SER A 400 -6.87 27.09 13.26
N GLY A 401 -7.45 28.02 14.02
CA GLY A 401 -8.86 28.38 13.92
C GLY A 401 -9.66 28.02 15.16
N THR A 402 -10.90 28.50 15.21
CA THR A 402 -11.84 28.29 16.34
C THR A 402 -12.31 26.84 16.48
N GLY A 403 -11.89 25.94 15.59
CA GLY A 403 -12.35 24.57 15.55
C GLY A 403 -13.76 24.43 14.96
N TYR A 404 -14.37 23.29 15.23
CA TYR A 404 -15.74 22.91 14.91
C TYR A 404 -16.57 23.00 16.21
N ALA A 405 -16.91 24.22 16.60
CA ALA A 405 -17.50 24.52 17.90
C ALA A 405 -18.96 24.03 18.01
N ALA A 406 -19.32 23.47 19.17
CA ALA A 406 -20.70 23.15 19.50
C ALA A 406 -21.60 24.39 19.35
N TRP A 407 -22.78 24.20 18.78
CA TRP A 407 -23.77 25.23 18.42
C TRP A 407 -23.34 26.22 17.33
N GLY A 408 -22.14 26.07 16.77
CA GLY A 408 -21.65 26.85 15.64
C GLY A 408 -22.25 26.41 14.30
N THR A 409 -22.38 27.36 13.37
CA THR A 409 -22.85 27.09 11.99
C THR A 409 -21.71 27.06 10.96
N SER A 410 -20.46 27.32 11.36
CA SER A 410 -19.27 27.21 10.50
C SER A 410 -18.08 26.72 11.31
N ASP A 411 -17.22 25.92 10.67
CA ASP A 411 -16.03 25.32 11.26
C ASP A 411 -14.76 26.04 10.75
N ASN A 412 -13.70 26.11 11.57
CA ASN A 412 -12.39 26.67 11.21
C ASN A 412 -11.26 25.79 11.77
N PHE A 413 -10.70 24.87 10.99
CA PHE A 413 -9.71 23.88 11.43
C PHE A 413 -8.89 23.32 10.26
N ASN A 414 -7.85 22.51 10.53
CA ASN A 414 -7.13 21.76 9.50
C ASN A 414 -7.56 20.29 9.47
N TYR A 415 -7.72 19.72 8.28
CA TYR A 415 -8.33 18.41 8.05
C TYR A 415 -7.54 17.59 7.05
N ASP A 416 -7.03 16.45 7.51
CA ASP A 416 -6.27 15.48 6.71
C ASP A 416 -7.14 14.25 6.48
N SER A 417 -7.54 13.94 5.23
CA SER A 417 -8.67 13.00 4.97
C SER A 417 -8.66 12.28 3.61
N HIS A 418 -9.11 11.01 3.55
CA HIS A 418 -9.43 10.34 2.28
C HIS A 418 -10.93 10.42 1.94
N PRO A 419 -11.29 10.29 0.65
CA PRO A 419 -12.63 9.86 0.26
C PRO A 419 -13.07 8.55 0.94
N LEU A 420 -14.36 8.47 1.27
CA LEU A 420 -15.04 7.29 1.77
C LEU A 420 -16.33 7.08 0.97
N SER A 421 -16.28 6.13 0.04
CA SER A 421 -17.45 5.65 -0.70
C SER A 421 -18.14 4.53 0.07
N GLY A 422 -19.39 4.74 0.50
CA GLY A 422 -20.16 3.75 1.27
C GLY A 422 -19.71 3.61 2.73
N ASP A 423 -19.60 2.36 3.19
CA ASP A 423 -19.29 2.00 4.58
C ASP A 423 -17.79 2.01 4.87
N GLY A 424 -17.42 2.29 6.12
CA GLY A 424 -16.02 2.23 6.53
C GLY A 424 -15.78 2.63 7.98
N VAL A 425 -14.52 2.54 8.40
CA VAL A 425 -14.09 2.83 9.75
C VAL A 425 -12.69 3.45 9.74
N LEU A 426 -12.46 4.45 10.59
CA LEU A 426 -11.14 4.95 10.92
C LEU A 426 -10.94 4.78 12.42
N GLN A 427 -9.94 3.98 12.79
CA GLN A 427 -9.43 3.81 14.13
C GLN A 427 -8.03 4.40 14.18
N VAL A 428 -7.76 5.26 15.16
CA VAL A 428 -6.44 5.89 15.33
C VAL A 428 -6.19 6.21 16.80
N ARG A 429 -4.94 6.20 17.23
CA ARG A 429 -4.55 6.69 18.55
C ARG A 429 -4.11 8.15 18.44
N LEU A 430 -4.88 9.06 19.03
CA LEU A 430 -4.41 10.40 19.36
C LEU A 430 -3.40 10.26 20.51
N ALA A 431 -2.12 10.18 20.18
CA ALA A 431 -1.02 9.95 21.11
C ALA A 431 -0.74 11.17 21.99
N SER A 432 -0.77 12.37 21.40
CA SER A 432 -0.59 13.63 22.13
C SER A 432 -1.25 14.81 21.41
N MET A 433 -1.54 15.88 22.16
CA MET A 433 -1.93 17.19 21.63
C MET A 433 -1.45 18.28 22.60
N THR A 434 -1.06 19.46 22.09
CA THR A 434 -0.72 20.56 23.01
C THR A 434 -2.00 21.13 23.62
N ALA A 435 -2.18 20.99 24.93
CA ALA A 435 -3.38 21.44 25.62
C ALA A 435 -3.34 22.96 25.87
N GLY A 436 -4.07 23.73 25.05
CA GLY A 436 -4.25 25.17 25.22
C GLY A 436 -5.66 25.60 24.82
N GLY A 437 -6.37 26.28 25.73
CA GLY A 437 -7.68 26.87 25.46
C GLY A 437 -8.72 25.88 24.93
N ALA A 438 -9.43 26.28 23.87
CA ALA A 438 -10.50 25.49 23.23
C ALA A 438 -10.00 24.57 22.10
N ALA A 439 -8.74 24.12 22.16
CA ALA A 439 -8.17 23.22 21.16
C ALA A 439 -8.97 21.91 21.02
N GLN A 440 -9.04 21.40 19.79
CA GLN A 440 -9.74 20.18 19.41
C GLN A 440 -8.83 19.31 18.54
N ALA A 441 -8.77 18.01 18.80
CA ALA A 441 -8.11 17.04 17.95
C ALA A 441 -8.89 15.72 17.95
N GLY A 442 -9.14 15.13 16.78
CA GLY A 442 -9.94 13.92 16.67
C GLY A 442 -10.16 13.39 15.27
N VAL A 443 -11.11 12.47 15.14
CA VAL A 443 -11.53 11.84 13.88
C VAL A 443 -12.84 12.46 13.42
N MET A 444 -12.96 12.77 12.12
CA MET A 444 -14.16 13.35 11.51
C MET A 444 -14.51 12.62 10.21
N LEU A 445 -15.81 12.42 9.98
CA LEU A 445 -16.45 12.08 8.72
C LEU A 445 -17.26 13.29 8.23
N ARG A 446 -16.98 13.82 7.04
CA ARG A 446 -17.55 15.08 6.52
C ARG A 446 -17.99 14.92 5.06
N GLU A 447 -19.06 15.57 4.63
CA GLU A 447 -19.54 15.44 3.23
C GLU A 447 -18.68 16.21 2.20
N SER A 448 -18.03 17.30 2.61
CA SER A 448 -17.26 18.16 1.71
C SER A 448 -16.34 19.12 2.48
N ALA A 449 -15.39 19.74 1.75
CA ALA A 449 -14.49 20.74 2.31
C ALA A 449 -15.16 22.10 2.66
N ALA A 450 -16.47 22.27 2.42
CA ALA A 450 -17.16 23.52 2.76
C ALA A 450 -17.23 23.73 4.28
N ALA A 451 -17.02 24.96 4.76
CA ALA A 451 -16.91 25.27 6.19
C ALA A 451 -18.21 25.02 7.00
N ASN A 452 -19.36 24.93 6.32
CA ASN A 452 -20.68 24.67 6.90
C ASN A 452 -21.22 23.25 6.61
N ALA A 453 -20.39 22.37 6.01
CA ALA A 453 -20.77 21.01 5.62
C ALA A 453 -21.24 20.14 6.80
N ARG A 454 -22.16 19.21 6.52
CA ARG A 454 -22.61 18.17 7.46
C ARG A 454 -21.46 17.23 7.82
N TYR A 455 -21.42 16.80 9.07
CA TYR A 455 -20.35 15.92 9.57
C TYR A 455 -20.76 15.14 10.82
N ALA A 456 -19.95 14.14 11.14
CA ALA A 456 -19.87 13.49 12.44
C ALA A 456 -18.41 13.50 12.90
N ALA A 457 -18.14 13.85 14.15
CA ALA A 457 -16.78 13.99 14.69
C ALA A 457 -16.68 13.47 16.14
N ILE A 458 -15.63 12.70 16.44
CA ILE A 458 -15.24 12.33 17.81
C ILE A 458 -13.86 12.90 18.11
N TYR A 459 -13.76 13.69 19.18
CA TYR A 459 -12.56 14.49 19.45
C TYR A 459 -12.32 14.72 20.94
N LEU A 460 -11.08 15.07 21.27
CA LEU A 460 -10.71 15.54 22.61
C LEU A 460 -10.62 17.07 22.65
N SER A 461 -11.07 17.66 23.75
CA SER A 461 -10.90 19.08 24.07
C SER A 461 -10.95 19.29 25.59
N ASN A 462 -10.05 20.12 26.13
CA ASN A 462 -10.01 20.54 27.53
C ASN A 462 -10.22 19.42 28.58
N GLY A 463 -9.60 18.24 28.37
CA GLY A 463 -9.71 17.08 29.27
C GLY A 463 -11.04 16.33 29.23
N GLY A 464 -11.86 16.55 28.21
CA GLY A 464 -13.03 15.74 27.89
C GLY A 464 -13.01 15.23 26.44
N LEU A 465 -13.85 14.24 26.17
CA LEU A 465 -14.16 13.73 24.84
C LEU A 465 -15.58 14.16 24.44
N THR A 466 -15.77 14.50 23.17
CA THR A 466 -17.08 14.84 22.63
C THR A 466 -17.33 14.05 21.34
N PHE A 467 -18.54 13.50 21.20
CA PHE A 467 -19.09 13.07 19.92
C PHE A 467 -20.13 14.12 19.49
N GLN A 468 -19.93 14.71 18.31
CA GLN A 468 -20.71 15.83 17.78
C GLN A 468 -21.08 15.59 16.33
N VAL A 469 -22.24 16.08 15.92
CA VAL A 469 -22.69 16.04 14.52
C VAL A 469 -23.14 17.41 14.07
N ARG A 470 -23.12 17.65 12.76
CA ARG A 470 -23.95 18.65 12.10
C ARG A 470 -24.94 17.89 11.22
N PRO A 471 -26.26 17.89 11.53
CA PRO A 471 -27.23 17.03 10.84
C PRO A 471 -27.32 17.32 9.33
N GLU A 472 -27.44 18.59 8.95
CA GLU A 472 -27.55 19.07 7.58
C GLU A 472 -26.50 20.15 7.25
N THR A 473 -26.22 20.38 5.98
CA THR A 473 -25.36 21.48 5.53
C THR A 473 -25.91 22.83 6.00
N GLY A 474 -25.15 23.59 6.78
CA GLY A 474 -25.55 24.91 7.31
C GLY A 474 -26.24 24.90 8.67
N ASP A 475 -26.69 23.75 9.18
CA ASP A 475 -27.29 23.64 10.51
C ASP A 475 -26.29 23.94 11.63
N GLN A 476 -26.78 24.16 12.86
CA GLN A 476 -25.93 24.21 14.05
C GLN A 476 -25.33 22.82 14.34
N ALA A 477 -24.05 22.77 14.69
CA ALA A 477 -23.43 21.57 15.22
C ALA A 477 -24.00 21.24 16.61
N VAL A 478 -24.38 19.98 16.86
CA VAL A 478 -25.01 19.52 18.10
C VAL A 478 -24.16 18.42 18.75
N PRO A 479 -23.74 18.57 20.02
CA PRO A 479 -23.07 17.49 20.74
C PRO A 479 -24.07 16.35 21.02
N VAL A 480 -23.77 15.16 20.53
CA VAL A 480 -24.55 13.94 20.78
C VAL A 480 -24.20 13.37 22.16
N ASN A 481 -22.92 13.43 22.55
CA ASN A 481 -22.47 13.05 23.89
C ASN A 481 -21.19 13.80 24.27
N VAL A 482 -21.00 14.05 25.56
CA VAL A 482 -19.81 14.67 26.15
C VAL A 482 -19.38 13.86 27.38
N VAL A 483 -18.14 13.37 27.37
CA VAL A 483 -17.56 12.57 28.44
C VAL A 483 -16.42 13.36 29.11
N ALA A 484 -16.57 13.67 30.38
CA ALA A 484 -15.54 14.34 31.16
C ALA A 484 -14.37 13.40 31.51
N LEU A 485 -13.20 13.98 31.80
CA LEU A 485 -12.00 13.27 32.27
C LEU A 485 -11.40 12.27 31.26
N VAL A 486 -11.53 12.55 29.96
CA VAL A 486 -10.88 11.80 28.88
C VAL A 486 -9.84 12.69 28.21
N SER A 487 -8.59 12.24 28.21
CA SER A 487 -7.44 12.95 27.65
C SER A 487 -6.55 12.02 26.81
N ALA A 488 -5.69 12.62 25.99
CA ALA A 488 -4.64 11.93 25.25
C ALA A 488 -3.57 11.38 26.23
N PRO A 489 -2.93 10.22 25.94
CA PRO A 489 -3.16 9.36 24.79
C PRO A 489 -4.55 8.68 24.83
N ARG A 490 -5.22 8.60 23.67
CA ARG A 490 -6.56 8.02 23.54
C ARG A 490 -6.80 7.50 22.12
N TRP A 491 -7.35 6.32 22.01
CA TRP A 491 -7.86 5.81 20.74
C TRP A 491 -9.24 6.36 20.45
N LEU A 492 -9.48 6.69 19.19
CA LEU A 492 -10.70 7.27 18.66
C LEU A 492 -11.16 6.46 17.46
N MET A 493 -12.47 6.25 17.33
CA MET A 493 -13.08 5.55 16.21
C MET A 493 -14.33 6.28 15.72
N LEU A 494 -14.43 6.46 14.41
CA LEU A 494 -15.70 6.63 13.71
C LEU A 494 -15.92 5.46 12.75
N ARG A 495 -17.14 4.91 12.73
CA ARG A 495 -17.59 3.90 11.78
C ARG A 495 -18.89 4.37 11.11
N ARG A 496 -18.95 4.32 9.78
CA ARG A 496 -20.17 4.45 8.98
C ARG A 496 -20.69 3.07 8.59
N THR A 497 -21.98 2.85 8.77
CA THR A 497 -22.69 1.66 8.27
C THR A 497 -24.07 2.09 7.75
N GLY A 498 -24.21 2.17 6.43
CA GLY A 498 -25.30 2.85 5.74
C GLY A 498 -25.32 4.35 6.06
N ALA A 499 -26.41 4.79 6.69
CA ALA A 499 -26.56 6.14 7.24
C ALA A 499 -26.13 6.24 8.72
N LEU A 500 -25.95 5.11 9.42
CA LEU A 500 -25.61 5.14 10.85
C LEU A 500 -24.12 5.42 11.02
N VAL A 501 -23.79 6.52 11.71
CA VAL A 501 -22.42 6.80 12.17
C VAL A 501 -22.32 6.46 13.65
N THR A 502 -21.36 5.60 14.01
CA THR A 502 -21.05 5.19 15.38
C THR A 502 -19.69 5.71 15.80
N ALA A 503 -19.62 6.27 17.00
CA ALA A 503 -18.42 6.82 17.62
C ALA A 503 -18.03 6.01 18.86
N ALA A 504 -16.73 5.72 19.02
CA ALA A 504 -16.19 5.06 20.21
C ALA A 504 -14.76 5.51 20.52
N TYR A 505 -14.31 5.26 21.74
CA TYR A 505 -12.94 5.56 22.19
C TYR A 505 -12.38 4.45 23.08
N SER A 506 -11.05 4.29 23.12
CA SER A 506 -10.39 3.24 23.90
C SER A 506 -9.09 3.72 24.56
N SER A 507 -8.75 3.17 25.72
CA SER A 507 -7.42 3.30 26.36
C SER A 507 -6.30 2.62 25.58
N ASP A 508 -6.64 1.56 24.86
CA ASP A 508 -5.71 0.50 24.41
C ASP A 508 -5.93 0.09 22.95
N GLY A 509 -6.96 0.60 22.29
CA GLY A 509 -7.27 0.37 20.87
C GLY A 509 -8.15 -0.85 20.63
N THR A 510 -8.52 -1.56 21.70
CA THR A 510 -9.10 -2.90 21.61
C THR A 510 -10.38 -3.00 22.45
N SER A 511 -10.40 -2.33 23.60
CA SER A 511 -11.54 -2.18 24.53
C SER A 511 -12.28 -0.87 24.23
N TRP A 512 -13.25 -0.91 23.31
CA TRP A 512 -13.94 0.29 22.83
C TRP A 512 -15.15 0.67 23.68
N THR A 513 -15.09 1.86 24.29
CA THR A 513 -16.21 2.52 24.97
C THR A 513 -17.05 3.30 23.96
N PHE A 514 -18.34 2.99 23.89
CA PHE A 514 -19.28 3.66 23.00
C PHE A 514 -19.46 5.14 23.40
N ALA A 515 -19.17 6.06 22.49
CA ALA A 515 -19.40 7.49 22.68
C ALA A 515 -20.81 7.90 22.22
N GLY A 516 -21.38 7.21 21.23
CA GLY A 516 -22.72 7.49 20.71
C GLY A 516 -22.89 7.00 19.28
N SER A 517 -24.09 7.14 18.75
CA SER A 517 -24.39 6.93 17.33
C SER A 517 -25.42 7.95 16.84
N TYR A 518 -25.42 8.22 15.55
CA TYR A 518 -26.34 9.17 14.91
C TYR A 518 -26.63 8.73 13.47
N ASP A 519 -27.88 8.77 13.06
CA ASP A 519 -28.28 8.54 11.67
C ASP A 519 -28.00 9.81 10.84
N LEU A 520 -26.92 9.79 10.06
CA LEU A 520 -26.45 10.89 9.22
C LEU A 520 -26.46 10.43 7.76
N ALA A 521 -27.55 10.75 7.06
CA ALA A 521 -27.74 10.36 5.66
C ALA A 521 -26.85 11.19 4.73
N PHE A 522 -25.68 10.66 4.35
CA PHE A 522 -24.86 11.25 3.30
C PHE A 522 -25.42 10.86 1.92
N ASP A 523 -25.78 11.86 1.10
CA ASP A 523 -26.32 11.67 -0.25
C ASP A 523 -25.26 11.24 -1.30
N ALA A 524 -23.98 11.24 -0.92
CA ALA A 524 -22.84 10.87 -1.75
C ALA A 524 -21.66 10.29 -0.93
N ASP A 525 -20.53 10.10 -1.59
CA ASP A 525 -19.24 9.81 -0.96
C ASP A 525 -18.85 10.93 0.02
N GLY A 526 -18.30 10.56 1.18
CA GLY A 526 -17.81 11.50 2.18
C GLY A 526 -16.29 11.54 2.22
N PHE A 527 -15.74 12.25 3.20
CA PHE A 527 -14.32 12.29 3.54
C PHE A 527 -14.16 11.84 4.99
N LEU A 528 -13.22 10.92 5.26
CA LEU A 528 -12.92 10.39 6.58
C LEU A 528 -11.47 10.74 6.93
N GLY A 529 -11.22 11.28 8.13
CA GLY A 529 -9.92 11.88 8.40
C GLY A 529 -9.69 12.42 9.81
N LEU A 530 -8.53 13.06 9.98
CA LEU A 530 -8.00 13.65 11.21
C LEU A 530 -8.26 15.17 11.21
N ALA A 531 -8.94 15.67 12.24
CA ALA A 531 -9.39 17.06 12.33
C ALA A 531 -8.77 17.78 13.54
N VAL A 532 -7.93 18.81 13.30
CA VAL A 532 -7.19 19.55 14.33
C VAL A 532 -7.46 21.06 14.25
N GLY A 533 -7.84 21.65 15.39
CA GLY A 533 -8.01 23.10 15.55
C GLY A 533 -7.44 23.58 16.89
N SER A 534 -6.88 24.77 16.92
CA SER A 534 -6.26 25.36 18.12
C SER A 534 -7.25 26.01 19.09
N GLY A 535 -8.48 26.24 18.65
CA GLY A 535 -9.47 27.03 19.38
C GLY A 535 -9.31 28.55 19.20
N THR A 536 -8.30 29.01 18.45
CA THR A 536 -8.00 30.44 18.23
C THR A 536 -7.52 30.67 16.79
N SER A 537 -8.19 31.56 16.05
CA SER A 537 -7.76 31.92 14.68
C SER A 537 -6.39 32.60 14.69
N GLY A 538 -5.53 32.25 13.71
CA GLY A 538 -4.15 32.75 13.60
C GLY A 538 -3.14 32.11 14.55
N THR A 539 -3.50 31.09 15.32
CA THR A 539 -2.59 30.36 16.22
C THR A 539 -2.58 28.88 15.85
N VAL A 540 -1.43 28.32 15.46
CA VAL A 540 -1.31 26.89 15.13
C VAL A 540 -1.13 26.06 16.40
N ASN A 541 -1.81 24.92 16.47
CA ASN A 541 -1.60 23.87 17.45
C ASN A 541 -1.33 22.54 16.71
N ALA A 542 -0.66 21.58 17.35
CA ALA A 542 -0.31 20.28 16.79
C ALA A 542 -0.81 19.13 17.66
N ALA A 543 -1.18 18.03 16.99
CA ALA A 543 -1.57 16.76 17.58
C ALA A 543 -0.85 15.61 16.86
N SER A 544 -0.33 14.65 17.61
CA SER A 544 0.31 13.44 17.07
C SER A 544 -0.66 12.27 17.11
N PHE A 545 -0.80 11.60 15.98
CA PHE A 545 -1.63 10.44 15.76
C PHE A 545 -0.75 9.25 15.36
N ASP A 546 -0.97 8.08 15.95
CA ASP A 546 -0.28 6.85 15.55
C ASP A 546 -1.24 5.65 15.41
N ASN A 547 -0.67 4.55 14.90
CA ASN A 547 -1.35 3.31 14.57
C ASN A 547 -2.41 3.46 13.46
N LEU A 548 -2.00 4.05 12.33
CA LEU A 548 -2.80 4.20 11.11
C LEU A 548 -2.92 2.90 10.28
N ASP A 549 -2.54 1.74 10.83
CA ASP A 549 -2.38 0.47 10.12
C ASP A 549 -3.68 -0.14 9.57
N VAL A 550 -3.62 -0.48 8.28
CA VAL A 550 -4.35 -1.62 7.71
C VAL A 550 -3.43 -2.85 7.81
N PRO A 551 -3.75 -3.91 8.57
CA PRO A 551 -2.85 -5.05 8.75
C PRO A 551 -2.56 -5.79 7.43
N ALA A 552 -1.31 -6.28 7.29
CA ALA A 552 -0.90 -7.06 6.13
C ALA A 552 -1.75 -8.34 6.01
N SER A 553 -2.32 -8.59 4.82
CA SER A 553 -3.14 -9.78 4.58
C SER A 553 -2.82 -10.47 3.26
N VAL A 554 -3.07 -11.78 3.21
CA VAL A 554 -2.93 -12.62 2.01
C VAL A 554 -4.29 -13.21 1.67
N THR A 555 -4.87 -12.82 0.53
CA THR A 555 -6.17 -13.31 0.06
C THR A 555 -6.00 -14.24 -1.12
N LEU A 556 -6.68 -15.38 -1.09
CA LEU A 556 -6.77 -16.35 -2.18
C LEU A 556 -8.22 -16.50 -2.63
N ASP A 557 -8.46 -16.19 -3.90
CA ASP A 557 -9.72 -16.38 -4.63
C ASP A 557 -9.84 -17.82 -5.16
N ASP A 558 -11.05 -18.36 -5.37
CA ASP A 558 -11.19 -19.73 -5.90
C ASP A 558 -10.53 -19.88 -7.28
N ALA A 559 -10.56 -18.83 -8.11
CA ALA A 559 -9.96 -18.84 -9.43
C ALA A 559 -8.45 -18.56 -9.41
N ALA A 560 -7.83 -18.39 -8.23
CA ALA A 560 -6.39 -18.16 -8.11
C ALA A 560 -5.56 -19.29 -8.75
N SER A 561 -4.57 -18.90 -9.55
CA SER A 561 -3.74 -19.80 -10.35
C SER A 561 -2.66 -20.54 -9.54
N SER A 562 -2.41 -20.10 -8.31
CA SER A 562 -1.49 -20.70 -7.35
C SER A 562 -2.11 -20.63 -5.95
N GLY A 563 -1.66 -21.52 -5.05
CA GLY A 563 -2.24 -21.63 -3.73
C GLY A 563 -3.66 -22.20 -3.69
N VAL A 564 -4.28 -22.60 -4.81
CA VAL A 564 -5.61 -23.25 -4.80
C VAL A 564 -5.59 -24.60 -5.50
N THR A 565 -5.98 -25.66 -4.78
CA THR A 565 -6.06 -27.04 -5.29
C THR A 565 -7.50 -27.54 -5.24
N LYS A 566 -8.08 -27.91 -6.39
CA LYS A 566 -9.46 -28.41 -6.51
C LYS A 566 -9.46 -29.93 -6.73
N THR A 567 -10.08 -30.67 -5.81
CA THR A 567 -10.28 -32.13 -5.93
C THR A 567 -11.71 -32.41 -6.38
N GLY A 568 -11.85 -33.25 -7.41
CA GLY A 568 -13.14 -33.57 -8.04
C GLY A 568 -13.70 -32.43 -8.91
N THR A 569 -14.83 -32.68 -9.57
CA THR A 569 -15.43 -31.71 -10.50
C THR A 569 -16.25 -30.65 -9.77
N TRP A 570 -15.84 -29.39 -9.89
CA TRP A 570 -16.57 -28.22 -9.40
C TRP A 570 -17.11 -27.41 -10.59
N THR A 571 -18.26 -26.76 -10.40
CA THR A 571 -18.91 -25.91 -11.41
C THR A 571 -18.80 -24.45 -10.97
N SER A 572 -18.09 -23.62 -11.74
CA SER A 572 -18.07 -22.17 -11.51
C SER A 572 -19.44 -21.55 -11.78
N SER A 573 -19.82 -20.55 -10.98
CA SER A 573 -21.03 -19.74 -11.13
C SER A 573 -20.78 -18.32 -10.62
N SER A 574 -21.63 -17.37 -11.01
CA SER A 574 -21.63 -15.98 -10.55
C SER A 574 -23.06 -15.49 -10.24
N THR A 575 -24.02 -16.40 -10.10
CA THR A 575 -25.46 -16.08 -10.04
C THR A 575 -25.96 -15.57 -8.69
N SER A 576 -25.33 -15.96 -7.59
CA SER A 576 -25.66 -15.52 -6.23
C SER A 576 -24.67 -14.43 -5.81
N PHE A 577 -25.12 -13.23 -5.47
CA PHE A 577 -24.24 -12.15 -5.00
C PHE A 577 -23.58 -12.47 -3.65
N GLY A 578 -22.42 -11.88 -3.37
CA GLY A 578 -21.64 -12.08 -2.13
C GLY A 578 -20.38 -12.94 -2.28
N TYR A 579 -19.86 -13.10 -3.51
CA TYR A 579 -18.55 -13.71 -3.78
C TYR A 579 -17.46 -12.66 -3.99
N TYR A 580 -16.20 -13.08 -3.87
CA TYR A 580 -15.00 -12.31 -4.22
C TYR A 580 -14.55 -12.67 -5.66
N GLY A 581 -13.64 -11.87 -6.24
CA GLY A 581 -13.11 -12.15 -7.57
C GLY A 581 -14.17 -12.23 -8.68
N THR A 582 -14.17 -13.31 -9.46
CA THR A 582 -14.96 -13.44 -10.71
C THR A 582 -16.20 -14.34 -10.59
N GLY A 583 -16.37 -15.03 -9.47
CA GLY A 583 -17.45 -15.99 -9.25
C GLY A 583 -17.20 -16.84 -8.01
N TYR A 584 -17.79 -18.03 -7.98
CA TYR A 584 -17.59 -19.02 -6.94
C TYR A 584 -17.73 -20.43 -7.53
N LEU A 585 -17.20 -21.43 -6.83
CA LEU A 585 -17.42 -22.84 -7.13
C LEU A 585 -18.65 -23.38 -6.42
N SER A 586 -19.43 -24.18 -7.14
CA SER A 586 -20.48 -25.01 -6.60
C SER A 586 -20.13 -26.49 -6.81
N ASP A 587 -20.37 -27.31 -5.78
CA ASP A 587 -20.28 -28.77 -5.93
C ASP A 587 -21.43 -29.36 -6.77
N GLY A 588 -22.39 -28.51 -7.18
CA GLY A 588 -23.61 -28.91 -7.88
C GLY A 588 -24.52 -29.81 -7.05
N ASN A 589 -24.32 -29.87 -5.73
CA ASN A 589 -24.90 -30.86 -4.82
C ASN A 589 -24.66 -32.32 -5.25
N THR A 590 -23.49 -32.60 -5.84
CA THR A 590 -23.10 -33.94 -6.33
C THR A 590 -21.69 -34.32 -5.86
N GLY A 591 -21.39 -35.63 -5.80
CA GLY A 591 -20.06 -36.11 -5.40
C GLY A 591 -19.70 -35.77 -3.95
N LYS A 592 -20.66 -35.96 -3.04
CA LYS A 592 -20.45 -35.77 -1.60
C LYS A 592 -19.37 -36.71 -1.08
N GLY A 593 -18.36 -36.16 -0.42
CA GLY A 593 -17.22 -36.90 0.11
C GLY A 593 -16.12 -37.24 -0.90
N THR A 594 -16.25 -36.81 -2.16
CA THR A 594 -15.20 -36.98 -3.18
C THR A 594 -14.70 -35.65 -3.77
N LYS A 595 -15.17 -34.52 -3.24
CA LYS A 595 -14.79 -33.18 -3.66
C LYS A 595 -14.23 -32.34 -2.51
N SER A 596 -13.22 -31.53 -2.81
CA SER A 596 -12.70 -30.50 -1.90
C SER A 596 -12.03 -29.36 -2.67
N VAL A 597 -11.78 -28.25 -2.00
CA VAL A 597 -10.96 -27.13 -2.47
C VAL A 597 -10.02 -26.71 -1.34
N THR A 598 -8.73 -26.59 -1.61
CA THR A 598 -7.71 -26.25 -0.61
C THR A 598 -6.99 -24.96 -0.99
N PHE A 599 -7.06 -23.97 -0.11
CA PHE A 599 -6.36 -22.69 -0.17
C PHE A 599 -5.08 -22.74 0.67
N ALA A 600 -3.90 -22.75 0.05
CA ALA A 600 -2.59 -22.78 0.67
C ALA A 600 -1.81 -21.50 0.30
N PRO A 601 -1.90 -20.41 1.10
CA PRO A 601 -1.22 -19.14 0.83
C PRO A 601 0.29 -19.28 0.94
N THR A 602 1.03 -18.42 0.22
CA THR A 602 2.44 -18.15 0.56
C THR A 602 2.47 -17.07 1.64
N LEU A 603 2.57 -17.48 2.91
CA LEU A 603 2.63 -16.52 4.01
C LEU A 603 4.04 -15.89 4.09
N PRO A 604 4.15 -14.54 4.11
CA PRO A 604 5.46 -13.86 4.04
C PRO A 604 6.27 -14.04 5.33
N THR A 605 5.61 -14.22 6.47
CA THR A 605 6.20 -14.38 7.79
C THR A 605 5.61 -15.59 8.50
N ALA A 606 6.34 -16.14 9.47
CA ALA A 606 5.77 -17.06 10.43
C ALA A 606 5.11 -16.21 11.53
N GLY A 607 3.93 -16.62 12.01
CA GLY A 607 3.20 -15.82 12.98
C GLY A 607 1.77 -16.29 13.19
N THR A 608 1.02 -15.49 13.94
CA THR A 608 -0.41 -15.68 14.19
C THR A 608 -1.20 -14.97 13.09
N TYR A 609 -2.18 -15.64 12.49
CA TYR A 609 -3.06 -15.08 11.48
C TYR A 609 -4.53 -15.31 11.86
N GLN A 610 -5.37 -14.29 11.68
CA GLN A 610 -6.82 -14.50 11.61
C GLN A 610 -7.15 -15.03 10.21
N VAL A 611 -7.97 -16.08 10.15
CA VAL A 611 -8.37 -16.72 8.89
C VAL A 611 -9.84 -16.42 8.64
N LEU A 612 -10.13 -15.76 7.53
CA LEU A 612 -11.50 -15.44 7.08
C LEU A 612 -11.84 -16.27 5.84
N LEU A 613 -13.10 -16.67 5.68
CA LEU A 613 -13.63 -17.38 4.51
C LEU A 613 -14.86 -16.63 4.01
N ASN A 614 -14.96 -16.42 2.69
CA ASN A 614 -16.11 -15.79 2.04
C ASN A 614 -16.92 -16.81 1.21
N TRP A 615 -18.23 -16.61 1.11
CA TRP A 615 -19.13 -17.33 0.20
C TRP A 615 -20.49 -16.61 0.05
N PRO A 616 -21.16 -16.71 -1.12
CA PRO A 616 -22.52 -16.21 -1.29
C PRO A 616 -23.57 -17.14 -0.63
N PRO A 617 -24.37 -16.65 0.34
CA PRO A 617 -25.36 -17.43 1.06
C PRO A 617 -26.57 -17.80 0.18
N ASP A 618 -27.23 -18.91 0.51
CA ASP A 618 -28.53 -19.30 -0.05
C ASP A 618 -29.23 -20.32 0.88
N THR A 619 -30.55 -20.27 0.93
CA THR A 619 -31.41 -21.30 1.56
C THR A 619 -31.14 -22.74 1.11
N ASN A 620 -30.56 -22.95 -0.08
CA ASN A 620 -30.21 -24.28 -0.59
C ASN A 620 -28.80 -24.77 -0.22
N ARG A 621 -27.96 -23.96 0.47
CA ARG A 621 -26.61 -24.38 0.86
C ARG A 621 -26.63 -25.41 1.98
N ALA A 622 -25.53 -26.15 2.11
CA ALA A 622 -25.31 -27.07 3.22
C ALA A 622 -25.17 -26.30 4.55
N THR A 623 -25.81 -26.83 5.60
CA THR A 623 -25.67 -26.29 6.96
C THR A 623 -24.51 -26.90 7.75
N ASN A 624 -23.75 -27.83 7.14
CA ASN A 624 -22.74 -28.66 7.79
C ASN A 624 -21.48 -28.91 6.94
N VAL A 625 -20.94 -27.87 6.30
CA VAL A 625 -19.75 -27.94 5.44
C VAL A 625 -18.48 -28.18 6.26
N PRO A 626 -17.72 -29.28 6.08
CA PRO A 626 -16.46 -29.48 6.76
C PRO A 626 -15.36 -28.57 6.20
N VAL A 627 -14.65 -27.87 7.08
CA VAL A 627 -13.51 -27.00 6.74
C VAL A 627 -12.31 -27.38 7.60
N THR A 628 -11.17 -27.73 7.00
CA THR A 628 -9.94 -28.12 7.72
C THR A 628 -8.82 -27.10 7.49
N ILE A 629 -8.39 -26.43 8.57
CA ILE A 629 -7.26 -25.50 8.58
C ILE A 629 -5.99 -26.27 8.95
N THR A 630 -5.00 -26.34 8.05
CA THR A 630 -3.67 -26.90 8.34
C THR A 630 -2.80 -25.81 8.95
N THR A 631 -2.57 -25.87 10.26
CA THR A 631 -1.76 -24.89 11.01
C THR A 631 -0.33 -25.39 11.23
N ALA A 632 0.57 -24.55 11.76
CA ALA A 632 1.89 -24.97 12.23
C ALA A 632 1.81 -26.03 13.36
N SER A 633 0.69 -26.07 14.09
CA SER A 633 0.44 -27.01 15.19
C SER A 633 -0.25 -28.30 14.75
N GLY A 634 -0.62 -28.41 13.46
CA GLY A 634 -1.41 -29.51 12.90
C GLY A 634 -2.79 -29.08 12.37
N PRO A 635 -3.58 -30.02 11.82
CA PRO A 635 -4.88 -29.71 11.23
C PRO A 635 -5.98 -29.53 12.29
N VAL A 636 -6.81 -28.51 12.11
CA VAL A 636 -8.03 -28.21 12.87
C VAL A 636 -9.24 -28.36 11.94
N THR A 637 -10.31 -29.05 12.34
CA THR A 637 -11.51 -29.20 11.49
C THR A 637 -12.73 -28.57 12.15
N LEU A 638 -13.40 -27.69 11.39
CA LEU A 638 -14.63 -26.99 11.72
C LEU A 638 -15.81 -27.52 10.87
N THR A 639 -17.03 -27.14 11.25
CA THR A 639 -18.25 -27.41 10.48
C THR A 639 -19.04 -26.12 10.33
N LEU A 640 -19.33 -25.72 9.09
CA LEU A 640 -19.83 -24.40 8.71
C LEU A 640 -21.25 -24.46 8.14
N ASN A 641 -22.08 -23.47 8.47
CA ASN A 641 -23.42 -23.31 7.88
C ASN A 641 -23.42 -22.24 6.77
N GLN A 642 -23.42 -22.66 5.51
CA GLN A 642 -23.38 -21.74 4.36
C GLN A 642 -24.74 -21.13 3.97
N GLN A 643 -25.80 -21.41 4.74
CA GLN A 643 -27.05 -20.65 4.61
C GLN A 643 -26.97 -19.28 5.32
N GLN A 644 -25.98 -19.09 6.19
CA GLN A 644 -25.64 -17.78 6.74
C GLN A 644 -24.69 -17.04 5.78
N PRO A 645 -24.69 -15.69 5.78
CA PRO A 645 -23.78 -14.87 4.95
C PRO A 645 -22.33 -15.26 5.16
N GLY A 646 -21.58 -15.32 4.06
CA GLY A 646 -20.16 -15.65 4.10
C GLY A 646 -19.27 -14.46 4.39
N ASP A 647 -19.65 -13.26 3.95
CA ASP A 647 -19.12 -11.91 4.23
C ASP A 647 -17.84 -11.83 5.09
N TRP A 648 -16.73 -12.41 4.60
CA TRP A 648 -15.46 -12.60 5.31
C TRP A 648 -15.58 -13.14 6.75
N THR A 649 -16.33 -14.23 6.92
CA THR A 649 -16.58 -14.89 8.20
C THR A 649 -15.28 -15.47 8.77
N SER A 650 -14.99 -15.16 10.03
CA SER A 650 -13.84 -15.73 10.73
C SER A 650 -14.00 -17.24 10.93
N LEU A 651 -12.98 -17.98 10.51
CA LEU A 651 -12.74 -19.38 10.88
C LEU A 651 -11.91 -19.48 12.17
N GLY A 652 -11.44 -18.36 12.71
CA GLY A 652 -10.62 -18.31 13.92
C GLY A 652 -9.17 -17.89 13.68
N THR A 653 -8.42 -17.88 14.77
CA THR A 653 -7.03 -17.41 14.81
C THR A 653 -6.05 -18.59 14.97
N TYR A 654 -5.03 -18.65 14.11
CA TYR A 654 -4.12 -19.79 14.04
C TYR A 654 -2.66 -19.38 13.80
N THR A 655 -1.72 -20.16 14.33
CA THR A 655 -0.30 -19.99 14.07
C THR A 655 0.12 -20.74 12.81
N PHE A 656 0.88 -20.07 11.95
CA PHE A 656 1.41 -20.63 10.70
C PHE A 656 2.90 -20.39 10.56
N SER A 657 3.58 -21.31 9.89
CA SER A 657 4.93 -21.10 9.37
C SER A 657 4.89 -20.20 8.13
N ALA A 658 5.98 -19.47 7.87
CA ALA A 658 6.18 -18.80 6.60
C ALA A 658 6.18 -19.80 5.42
N GLY A 659 5.80 -19.35 4.24
CA GLY A 659 5.68 -20.18 3.04
C GLY A 659 4.31 -20.84 2.90
N THR A 660 4.26 -21.98 2.21
CA THR A 660 3.02 -22.59 1.67
C THR A 660 2.50 -23.80 2.45
N THR A 661 3.00 -24.05 3.66
CA THR A 661 2.59 -25.20 4.47
C THR A 661 1.26 -24.98 5.20
N GLY A 662 0.87 -23.72 5.41
CA GLY A 662 -0.45 -23.36 5.95
C GLY A 662 -1.53 -23.53 4.90
N SER A 663 -2.73 -24.01 5.27
CA SER A 663 -3.86 -24.08 4.33
C SER A 663 -5.24 -24.12 4.97
N VAL A 664 -6.30 -23.92 4.17
CA VAL A 664 -7.71 -24.10 4.52
C VAL A 664 -8.36 -24.97 3.44
N THR A 665 -8.93 -26.11 3.82
CA THR A 665 -9.57 -27.08 2.92
C THR A 665 -11.07 -27.19 3.17
N ILE A 666 -11.89 -26.81 2.21
CA ILE A 666 -13.35 -26.97 2.25
C ILE A 666 -13.70 -28.29 1.57
N GLY A 667 -14.43 -29.18 2.25
CA GLY A 667 -14.81 -30.50 1.74
C GLY A 667 -16.32 -30.67 1.56
N THR A 668 -16.73 -31.74 0.86
CA THR A 668 -18.17 -32.07 0.67
C THR A 668 -18.66 -33.28 1.48
N THR A 669 -17.80 -33.90 2.28
CA THR A 669 -18.11 -35.12 3.06
C THR A 669 -19.28 -34.91 4.01
N GLY A 670 -20.33 -35.73 3.87
CA GLY A 670 -21.51 -35.70 4.76
C GLY A 670 -22.40 -34.45 4.63
N THR A 671 -22.18 -33.59 3.64
CA THR A 671 -22.91 -32.32 3.51
C THR A 671 -24.35 -32.48 3.01
N ASN A 672 -25.28 -31.70 3.57
CA ASN A 672 -26.72 -31.84 3.39
C ASN A 672 -27.39 -30.89 2.36
N GLY A 673 -26.62 -30.06 1.67
CA GLY A 673 -27.07 -29.11 0.65
C GLY A 673 -25.91 -28.73 -0.27
N TYR A 674 -26.06 -27.69 -1.11
CA TYR A 674 -24.95 -27.24 -1.99
C TYR A 674 -23.75 -26.76 -1.17
N VAL A 675 -22.54 -27.18 -1.53
CA VAL A 675 -21.30 -26.60 -0.98
C VAL A 675 -20.78 -25.57 -1.95
N ILE A 676 -20.55 -24.36 -1.45
CA ILE A 676 -19.95 -23.26 -2.18
C ILE A 676 -18.53 -23.02 -1.68
N VAL A 677 -17.64 -22.64 -2.60
CA VAL A 677 -16.29 -22.21 -2.26
C VAL A 677 -15.95 -20.98 -3.09
N ASP A 678 -15.47 -19.94 -2.43
CA ASP A 678 -15.12 -18.65 -3.02
C ASP A 678 -13.72 -18.22 -2.54
N ALA A 679 -13.56 -17.40 -1.49
CA ALA A 679 -12.24 -16.88 -1.13
C ALA A 679 -11.85 -17.09 0.34
N VAL A 680 -10.54 -17.15 0.61
CA VAL A 680 -9.95 -17.21 1.96
C VAL A 680 -8.94 -16.08 2.14
N GLN A 681 -9.00 -15.37 3.26
CA GLN A 681 -8.04 -14.33 3.64
C GLN A 681 -7.32 -14.69 4.94
N PHE A 682 -6.01 -14.43 4.96
CA PHE A 682 -5.13 -14.61 6.12
C PHE A 682 -4.63 -13.24 6.53
N ILE A 683 -5.13 -12.68 7.62
CA ILE A 683 -4.72 -11.37 8.15
C ILE A 683 -3.62 -11.61 9.19
N ALA A 684 -2.42 -11.08 8.95
CA ALA A 684 -1.32 -11.17 9.91
C ALA A 684 -1.70 -10.39 11.17
N LEU A 685 -1.75 -11.07 12.30
CA LEU A 685 -1.85 -10.43 13.60
C LEU A 685 -0.45 -10.10 14.09
N ASP A 686 -0.32 -9.00 14.82
CA ASP A 686 0.94 -8.61 15.45
C ASP A 686 1.51 -9.80 16.25
N PRO A 687 2.74 -10.28 15.99
CA PRO A 687 3.33 -11.38 16.75
C PRO A 687 3.54 -11.05 18.24
N ALA A 688 3.39 -9.79 18.65
CA ALA A 688 3.25 -9.43 20.05
C ALA A 688 1.91 -9.88 20.66
N GLN A 689 0.87 -10.25 19.90
CA GLN A 689 -0.45 -10.64 20.41
C GLN A 689 -0.84 -12.09 20.01
N ILE A 690 -1.15 -12.91 21.03
CA ILE A 690 -1.65 -14.27 20.91
C ILE A 690 -3.12 -14.26 21.30
N VAL A 691 -4.03 -14.75 20.46
CA VAL A 691 -5.47 -14.84 20.75
C VAL A 691 -5.91 -16.31 20.74
N VAL A 692 -6.70 -16.72 21.73
CA VAL A 692 -7.32 -18.05 21.85
C VAL A 692 -8.82 -17.86 22.07
N ASP A 693 -9.63 -18.21 21.08
CA ASP A 693 -11.10 -18.15 21.09
C ASP A 693 -11.74 -19.40 21.74
N ASP A 694 -12.97 -19.30 22.28
CA ASP A 694 -13.64 -20.45 22.93
C ASP A 694 -14.03 -21.56 21.93
N SER A 695 -14.15 -21.24 20.64
CA SER A 695 -14.33 -22.24 19.58
C SER A 695 -13.04 -23.01 19.21
N ASN A 696 -11.87 -22.61 19.72
CA ASN A 696 -10.59 -23.22 19.36
C ASN A 696 -10.36 -24.58 20.06
N ALA A 697 -10.90 -25.64 19.46
CA ALA A 697 -10.87 -27.01 19.98
C ALA A 697 -9.47 -27.64 20.20
N THR A 698 -8.37 -27.01 19.79
CA THR A 698 -7.00 -27.50 20.11
C THR A 698 -6.35 -26.78 21.28
N GLN A 699 -6.85 -25.59 21.63
CA GLN A 699 -6.33 -24.74 22.70
C GLN A 699 -7.29 -24.62 23.89
N VAL A 700 -8.56 -24.96 23.70
CA VAL A 700 -9.62 -24.91 24.71
C VAL A 700 -10.06 -26.32 25.12
N SER A 701 -10.02 -26.61 26.41
CA SER A 701 -10.52 -27.85 27.01
C SER A 701 -11.69 -27.55 27.94
N LEU A 702 -12.86 -28.13 27.64
CA LEU A 702 -14.09 -27.91 28.38
C LEU A 702 -14.41 -29.08 29.31
N THR A 703 -14.73 -28.77 30.57
CA THR A 703 -15.36 -29.70 31.51
C THR A 703 -16.78 -29.22 31.78
N GLY A 704 -17.75 -30.15 31.78
CA GLY A 704 -19.18 -29.83 31.94
C GLY A 704 -19.89 -29.49 30.62
N LEU A 705 -21.18 -29.17 30.71
CA LEU A 705 -22.03 -28.85 29.55
C LEU A 705 -22.10 -27.33 29.34
N TRP A 706 -21.26 -26.82 28.45
CA TRP A 706 -21.33 -25.45 27.96
C TRP A 706 -22.27 -25.35 26.75
N LEU A 707 -23.15 -24.34 26.73
CA LEU A 707 -24.10 -24.10 25.64
C LEU A 707 -23.64 -22.91 24.78
N PRO A 708 -23.59 -23.03 23.44
CA PRO A 708 -23.22 -21.93 22.57
C PRO A 708 -24.36 -20.91 22.42
N SER A 709 -24.00 -19.64 22.28
CA SER A 709 -24.89 -18.52 22.03
C SER A 709 -24.16 -17.43 21.25
N SER A 710 -24.87 -16.77 20.34
CA SER A 710 -24.42 -15.56 19.63
C SER A 710 -25.40 -14.39 19.82
N THR A 711 -26.29 -14.50 20.82
CA THR A 711 -27.47 -13.62 20.98
C THR A 711 -27.12 -12.22 21.49
N ILE A 712 -26.01 -12.08 22.20
CA ILE A 712 -25.46 -10.79 22.65
C ILE A 712 -24.18 -10.55 21.87
N SER A 713 -24.09 -9.48 21.10
CA SER A 713 -22.92 -9.18 20.27
C SER A 713 -21.73 -8.67 21.08
N GLY A 714 -20.53 -8.77 20.50
CA GLY A 714 -19.27 -8.37 21.14
C GLY A 714 -18.39 -9.52 21.61
N TYR A 715 -18.73 -10.75 21.24
CA TYR A 715 -17.86 -11.93 21.32
C TYR A 715 -16.75 -11.92 20.27
N VAL A 716 -15.74 -12.76 20.48
CA VAL A 716 -14.70 -13.09 19.50
C VAL A 716 -15.23 -14.13 18.51
N ASP A 717 -14.72 -14.08 17.28
CA ASP A 717 -15.10 -14.96 16.16
C ASP A 717 -16.62 -15.19 15.96
N SER A 718 -17.18 -16.32 16.41
CA SER A 718 -18.50 -16.80 15.95
C SER A 718 -19.60 -16.86 17.01
N GLY A 719 -19.26 -16.73 18.30
CA GLY A 719 -20.20 -16.79 19.41
C GLY A 719 -19.48 -16.81 20.75
N TYR A 720 -20.18 -17.22 21.80
CA TYR A 720 -19.64 -17.48 23.12
C TYR A 720 -20.35 -18.68 23.74
N LEU A 721 -19.68 -19.35 24.67
CA LEU A 721 -20.24 -20.45 25.46
C LEU A 721 -20.74 -19.95 26.81
N THR A 722 -21.80 -20.58 27.34
CA THR A 722 -22.32 -20.28 28.69
C THR A 722 -22.65 -21.53 29.49
N ASP A 723 -22.46 -21.46 30.82
CA ASP A 723 -22.85 -22.51 31.77
C ASP A 723 -24.37 -22.64 31.98
N ASN A 724 -25.15 -21.81 31.29
CA ASN A 724 -26.60 -21.68 31.40
C ASN A 724 -27.09 -21.44 32.85
N ASN A 725 -26.23 -20.86 33.69
CA ASN A 725 -26.41 -20.68 35.13
C ASN A 725 -26.74 -21.99 35.89
N ALA A 726 -26.21 -23.12 35.42
CA ALA A 726 -26.45 -24.45 35.98
C ALA A 726 -25.17 -25.08 36.56
N ASN A 727 -25.31 -26.18 37.30
CA ASN A 727 -24.22 -27.08 37.72
C ASN A 727 -22.97 -26.36 38.26
N LYS A 728 -23.16 -25.44 39.22
CA LYS A 728 -22.08 -24.63 39.82
C LYS A 728 -21.03 -25.51 40.49
N GLY A 729 -19.76 -25.30 40.14
CA GLY A 729 -18.61 -26.10 40.59
C GLY A 729 -18.39 -27.40 39.81
N ALA A 730 -19.15 -27.64 38.74
CA ALA A 730 -18.98 -28.80 37.86
C ALA A 730 -18.65 -28.43 36.40
N MET A 731 -18.47 -27.13 36.11
CA MET A 731 -18.02 -26.67 34.79
C MET A 731 -16.74 -25.84 34.90
N SER A 732 -15.82 -26.08 33.96
CA SER A 732 -14.64 -25.26 33.75
C SER A 732 -14.22 -25.25 32.28
N ALA A 733 -13.39 -24.28 31.90
CA ALA A 733 -12.81 -24.15 30.58
C ALA A 733 -11.36 -23.69 30.69
N VAL A 734 -10.44 -24.45 30.09
CA VAL A 734 -9.00 -24.19 30.13
C VAL A 734 -8.50 -23.75 28.77
N PHE A 735 -8.01 -22.52 28.68
CA PHE A 735 -7.41 -21.87 27.52
C PHE A 735 -5.89 -21.99 27.58
N THR A 736 -5.27 -22.59 26.58
CA THR A 736 -3.84 -22.94 26.57
C THR A 736 -3.15 -22.26 25.37
N PRO A 737 -2.50 -21.10 25.57
CA PRO A 737 -1.81 -20.38 24.50
C PRO A 737 -0.51 -21.09 24.08
N PRO A 738 -0.11 -20.99 22.80
CA PRO A 738 1.23 -21.32 22.35
C PRO A 738 2.16 -20.11 22.56
N ILE A 739 2.78 -19.99 23.73
CA ILE A 739 3.68 -18.87 24.07
C ILE A 739 4.96 -18.97 23.21
N PRO A 740 5.30 -18.01 22.33
CA PRO A 740 6.41 -18.13 21.40
C PRO A 740 7.78 -17.88 22.05
N ALA A 741 7.85 -17.09 23.13
CA ALA A 741 9.07 -16.76 23.85
C ALA A 741 8.79 -16.58 25.35
N SER A 742 9.72 -16.97 26.22
CA SER A 742 9.58 -16.65 27.65
C SER A 742 9.66 -15.14 27.85
N GLY A 743 8.69 -14.55 28.55
CA GLY A 743 8.57 -13.10 28.68
C GLY A 743 7.37 -12.66 29.51
N ARG A 744 7.23 -11.34 29.71
CA ARG A 744 6.04 -10.76 30.34
C ARG A 744 4.95 -10.57 29.31
N TYR A 745 3.74 -11.02 29.62
CA TYR A 745 2.55 -10.82 28.79
C TYR A 745 1.43 -10.15 29.59
N ARG A 746 0.79 -9.12 29.01
CA ARG A 746 -0.50 -8.63 29.48
C ARG A 746 -1.57 -9.63 29.04
N LEU A 747 -2.37 -10.11 29.98
CA LEU A 747 -3.42 -11.09 29.71
C LEU A 747 -4.78 -10.40 29.78
N TYR A 748 -5.54 -10.52 28.70
CA TYR A 748 -6.88 -10.00 28.52
C TYR A 748 -7.89 -11.14 28.35
N MET A 749 -9.14 -10.91 28.74
CA MET A 749 -10.27 -11.83 28.55
C MET A 749 -11.42 -11.09 27.88
N ASN A 750 -12.09 -11.75 26.94
CA ASN A 750 -13.33 -11.29 26.33
C ASN A 750 -14.53 -12.03 26.98
N TRP A 751 -15.71 -11.40 27.03
CA TRP A 751 -17.00 -12.01 27.39
C TRP A 751 -18.17 -11.11 27.00
N THR A 752 -19.36 -11.71 26.80
CA THR A 752 -20.58 -10.95 26.51
C THR A 752 -21.28 -10.46 27.77
N ALA A 753 -21.05 -9.19 28.11
CA ALA A 753 -21.56 -8.58 29.32
C ALA A 753 -23.09 -8.48 29.36
N ASN A 754 -23.70 -8.88 30.48
CA ASN A 754 -25.15 -8.75 30.71
C ASN A 754 -25.49 -8.70 32.20
N ALA A 755 -26.60 -8.04 32.56
CA ALA A 755 -27.08 -7.98 33.95
C ALA A 755 -27.41 -9.35 34.57
N ASN A 756 -27.54 -10.42 33.78
CA ASN A 756 -27.73 -11.79 34.28
C ASN A 756 -26.43 -12.56 34.55
N ARG A 757 -25.26 -12.03 34.17
CA ARG A 757 -23.97 -12.72 34.36
C ARG A 757 -23.55 -12.74 35.83
N ALA A 758 -22.60 -13.62 36.15
CA ALA A 758 -21.99 -13.66 37.47
C ALA A 758 -21.07 -12.45 37.70
N THR A 759 -21.08 -11.91 38.91
CA THR A 759 -20.19 -10.81 39.31
C THR A 759 -18.87 -11.29 39.93
N ASN A 760 -18.69 -12.60 40.05
CA ASN A 760 -17.66 -13.23 40.86
C ASN A 760 -17.02 -14.46 40.20
N VAL A 761 -16.78 -14.43 38.88
CA VAL A 761 -16.24 -15.56 38.12
C VAL A 761 -14.76 -15.77 38.44
N PRO A 762 -14.34 -16.93 38.96
CA PRO A 762 -12.94 -17.24 39.19
C PRO A 762 -12.23 -17.60 37.87
N VAL A 763 -11.13 -16.89 37.61
CA VAL A 763 -10.26 -17.08 36.45
C VAL A 763 -8.84 -17.33 36.96
N LYS A 764 -8.37 -18.58 36.88
CA LYS A 764 -7.05 -19.01 37.37
C LYS A 764 -6.03 -18.90 36.24
N VAL A 765 -5.05 -18.01 36.40
CA VAL A 765 -3.93 -17.83 35.49
C VAL A 765 -2.76 -18.70 35.98
N THR A 766 -2.36 -19.68 35.17
CA THR A 766 -1.13 -20.47 35.37
C THR A 766 0.00 -19.83 34.57
N TYR A 767 1.04 -19.40 35.26
CA TYR A 767 2.18 -18.64 34.70
C TYR A 767 3.50 -19.13 35.32
N ALA A 768 4.65 -18.63 34.86
CA ALA A 768 5.97 -19.13 35.27
C ALA A 768 6.25 -19.01 36.78
N GLY A 769 5.56 -18.11 37.48
CA GLY A 769 5.66 -17.93 38.93
C GLY A 769 4.63 -18.71 39.77
N GLY A 770 3.77 -19.52 39.15
CA GLY A 770 2.74 -20.31 39.83
C GLY A 770 1.33 -20.11 39.28
N VAL A 771 0.32 -20.21 40.15
CA VAL A 771 -1.09 -20.01 39.80
C VAL A 771 -1.66 -18.85 40.60
N GLN A 772 -2.36 -17.94 39.93
CA GLN A 772 -3.06 -16.81 40.56
C GLN A 772 -4.52 -16.74 40.07
N THR A 773 -5.46 -16.59 41.00
CA THR A 773 -6.88 -16.39 40.66
C THR A 773 -7.22 -14.90 40.58
N VAL A 774 -7.85 -14.50 39.48
CA VAL A 774 -8.53 -13.22 39.29
C VAL A 774 -10.04 -13.45 39.43
N ILE A 775 -10.77 -12.52 40.03
CA ILE A 775 -12.23 -12.56 40.09
C ILE A 775 -12.80 -11.56 39.09
N VAL A 776 -13.53 -12.06 38.10
CA VAL A 776 -14.11 -11.29 37.00
C VAL A 776 -15.58 -11.00 37.25
N ASN A 777 -15.99 -9.76 36.98
CA ASN A 777 -17.39 -9.35 36.98
C ASN A 777 -17.91 -9.27 35.54
N GLU A 778 -18.62 -10.32 35.12
CA GLU A 778 -19.14 -10.43 33.76
C GLU A 778 -20.37 -9.55 33.50
N GLN A 779 -20.92 -8.85 34.51
CA GLN A 779 -21.98 -7.86 34.28
C GLN A 779 -21.45 -6.54 33.70
N SER A 780 -20.15 -6.30 33.82
CA SER A 780 -19.43 -5.14 33.26
C SER A 780 -18.69 -5.48 31.97
N SER A 781 -18.28 -4.45 31.21
CA SER A 781 -17.70 -4.59 29.86
C SER A 781 -16.60 -5.65 29.75
N GLY A 782 -16.86 -6.66 28.91
CA GLY A 782 -15.95 -7.76 28.61
C GLY A 782 -15.31 -7.70 27.25
N LYS A 783 -15.03 -6.51 26.71
CA LYS A 783 -14.28 -6.41 25.44
C LYS A 783 -12.80 -6.30 25.75
N TRP A 784 -12.06 -7.39 25.55
CA TRP A 784 -10.64 -7.53 25.89
C TRP A 784 -10.26 -6.86 27.23
N ALA A 785 -10.92 -7.23 28.32
CA ALA A 785 -10.63 -6.67 29.63
C ALA A 785 -9.30 -7.19 30.18
N LEU A 786 -8.39 -6.28 30.57
CA LEU A 786 -7.09 -6.63 31.14
C LEU A 786 -7.26 -7.29 32.52
N LEU A 787 -6.86 -8.56 32.62
CA LEU A 787 -6.84 -9.31 33.88
C LEU A 787 -5.56 -9.03 34.69
N GLY A 788 -4.44 -8.74 34.00
CA GLY A 788 -3.16 -8.45 34.64
C GLY A 788 -1.96 -8.67 33.73
N THR A 789 -0.77 -8.81 34.32
CA THR A 789 0.48 -9.02 33.57
C THR A 789 1.36 -10.03 34.30
N TRP A 790 1.70 -11.11 33.62
CA TRP A 790 2.45 -12.24 34.19
C TRP A 790 3.64 -12.63 33.31
N ALA A 791 4.66 -13.23 33.92
CA ALA A 791 5.72 -13.89 33.17
C ALA A 791 5.26 -15.29 32.76
N PHE A 792 5.30 -15.59 31.46
CA PHE A 792 5.02 -16.91 30.92
C PHE A 792 6.30 -17.49 30.32
N ASP A 793 6.44 -18.81 30.40
CA ASP A 793 7.50 -19.53 29.69
C ASP A 793 7.06 -19.92 28.28
N ALA A 794 8.01 -19.99 27.35
CA ALA A 794 7.76 -20.47 25.99
C ALA A 794 7.15 -21.89 25.98
N GLY A 795 6.21 -22.13 25.06
CA GLY A 795 5.44 -23.36 24.92
C GLY A 795 4.03 -23.27 25.51
N THR A 796 3.49 -24.40 25.95
CA THR A 796 2.10 -24.57 26.40
C THR A 796 1.98 -24.81 27.91
N GLY A 797 2.99 -24.44 28.68
CA GLY A 797 3.01 -24.59 30.15
C GLY A 797 2.18 -23.54 30.90
N GLY A 798 1.88 -22.41 30.25
CA GLY A 798 0.95 -21.40 30.74
C GLY A 798 -0.48 -21.68 30.28
N SER A 799 -1.47 -21.31 31.10
CA SER A 799 -2.89 -21.49 30.77
C SER A 799 -3.79 -20.56 31.58
N VAL A 800 -5.06 -20.47 31.20
CA VAL A 800 -6.11 -19.82 31.98
C VAL A 800 -7.31 -20.74 32.13
N GLU A 801 -7.73 -21.00 33.36
CA GLU A 801 -8.93 -21.78 33.69
C GLU A 801 -10.03 -20.84 34.18
N VAL A 802 -11.16 -20.80 33.48
CA VAL A 802 -12.42 -20.24 34.01
C VAL A 802 -13.19 -21.37 34.67
N ASP A 803 -13.65 -21.20 35.91
CA ASP A 803 -14.51 -22.17 36.59
C ASP A 803 -15.82 -21.54 37.09
N ASN A 804 -16.87 -22.34 37.25
CA ASN A 804 -18.18 -21.83 37.70
C ASN A 804 -18.49 -22.09 39.19
N ALA A 805 -17.49 -22.44 40.01
CA ALA A 805 -17.68 -22.72 41.43
C ALA A 805 -18.08 -21.46 42.22
N GLY A 806 -19.23 -21.53 42.92
CA GLY A 806 -19.72 -20.42 43.75
C GLY A 806 -20.15 -19.16 42.98
N THR A 807 -20.27 -19.23 41.65
CA THR A 807 -20.67 -18.08 40.81
C THR A 807 -22.16 -17.76 40.97
N ASN A 808 -22.50 -16.46 41.00
CA ASN A 808 -23.83 -15.95 41.39
C ASN A 808 -24.77 -15.59 40.23
N GLY A 809 -24.39 -15.89 38.99
CA GLY A 809 -25.16 -15.67 37.76
C GLY A 809 -24.63 -16.53 36.62
N TYR A 810 -25.04 -16.27 35.38
CA TYR A 810 -24.50 -16.98 34.21
C TYR A 810 -22.98 -16.76 34.09
N VAL A 811 -22.21 -17.81 33.84
CA VAL A 811 -20.80 -17.70 33.44
C VAL A 811 -20.72 -17.77 31.92
N VAL A 812 -19.88 -16.94 31.32
CA VAL A 812 -19.60 -16.91 29.88
C VAL A 812 -18.11 -17.03 29.63
N ILE A 813 -17.77 -17.83 28.62
CA ILE A 813 -16.42 -17.95 28.07
C ILE A 813 -16.47 -17.65 26.58
N ASP A 814 -15.38 -17.11 26.08
CA ASP A 814 -15.18 -16.38 24.83
C ASP A 814 -13.65 -16.31 24.67
N GLY A 815 -13.06 -15.31 24.00
CA GLY A 815 -11.61 -15.25 23.81
C GLY A 815 -10.74 -14.87 25.02
N PHE A 816 -9.47 -15.32 25.00
CA PHE A 816 -8.36 -14.80 25.81
C PHE A 816 -7.23 -14.28 24.91
N ARG A 817 -6.51 -13.23 25.35
CA ARG A 817 -5.38 -12.66 24.61
C ARG A 817 -4.17 -12.39 25.49
N TRP A 818 -2.98 -12.79 25.02
CA TRP A 818 -1.69 -12.50 25.63
C TRP A 818 -0.91 -11.53 24.75
N GLU A 819 -0.60 -10.35 25.27
CA GLU A 819 0.20 -9.32 24.59
C GLU A 819 1.60 -9.23 25.23
N ALA A 820 2.65 -9.52 24.46
CA ALA A 820 4.04 -9.45 24.89
C ALA A 820 4.44 -8.00 25.25
N VAL A 821 5.15 -7.84 26.36
CA VAL A 821 5.65 -6.54 26.83
C VAL A 821 7.15 -6.46 26.51
N SER A 822 7.56 -5.41 25.80
CA SER A 822 8.94 -5.18 25.34
C SER A 822 9.92 -4.69 26.43
N GLU A 823 9.57 -4.84 27.71
CA GLU A 823 10.43 -4.50 28.83
C GLU A 823 11.57 -5.52 28.97
N ALA A 824 12.82 -5.03 28.95
CA ALA A 824 13.99 -5.84 29.26
C ALA A 824 13.95 -6.33 30.73
N PRO A 825 14.50 -7.52 31.03
CA PRO A 825 14.61 -8.04 32.40
C PRO A 825 15.60 -7.24 33.27
#